data_AF-A0A1E4TU13-F1
#
_entry.id   AF-A0A1E4TU13-F1
#
_cell.length_a   1.000
_cell.length_b   1.000
_cell.length_c   1.000
_cell.angle_alpha   90.00
_cell.angle_beta   90.00
_cell.angle_gamma   90.00
#
_symmetry.space_group_name_H-M   'P 1'
#
loop_
_entity.id
_entity.type
_entity.pdbx_description
1 polymer ?
#
loop_
_entity_poly.entity_id
_entity_poly.type
_entity_poly.pdbx_seq_one_letter_code
_entity_poly.pdbx_strand_id
1 'polypeptide(L)'
;MSEEYYQKNGNNNNINGNGNGYHNNNNVDHEEDYYDDSKTLITADELINSLPDAKIMYSTGRGLEDDSTTLINGNGSNDNKFIQGSSSKNRVTSNNRQLKTHIQQLQYNDNKVALDRSINASIEILNELRTENKERPIYYPTVINDNNEKKLNSKKSHLALFRQNSFADKKLSETAIPDENFEDGEIPEFKILNINIRLDHFHRDGGNFITNLDKESLASLLDEKIALTIKHLLALKDRIDDTSSKVFVTGDLNSGKSAFCNALLRKKLLPEDEQPCTNVFCEVIDARDNNGLEEIHAVPIGSHYDIKDESTYKIFPLKDIDDLVYQSDTYAILKIYCNDNRPIEQSLLKNGIIDISLIDAPGLNMDSYQTTQVFSRQEEIDLVVFVVDAKNHFTLSGKEFISSAANEKNLIFIVINKFDSVKDKDKCMRKILDQVQSLSPDTHKDARDFVHFVSSNNIQKDNPGDGDGPGNDPDDNGGGDAGPDDPDFDHLEACLRNFILEKRSLSKLLPSKNYLFRLLSDLEVLFKLNEQLYSKEKEEMIKELNEIMPKYESAMQRSVKINDAINKIIENTATDVYNYSKKTIDETIAEMNSENLIEYSGLKDLYQYSVELQQAMINKLAQSVVVGENYARKKTTEKVEVIKQIGSDELGSDFYTNRVFRDELMFSRKKDSIQKKLKYDISILDFFDPSFENFAKAIGFKSNTPASSSSSSSSIHSLIPFTNLSNNQLMIWKNSASALAVYSATKFFTNNLYLLKNFVSVSDLFRVEFLVTVSKPLLIFAGMVSVSYLILDMPNSFQRKTAKKIAKQINELNYPHLNSLRISKEVRTVLNIPSREVLNSFQTSIDKAASRKEKIVSSLKSSDASFNFYNKTLKSVLYQKKIVESFNLENVNQVD
;
A
#
# COMPACT_ATOMS: atom_id res chain seq x y z
N MET A 1 -10.51 -29.49 46.67
CA MET A 1 -9.09 -29.27 47.06
C MET A 1 -8.51 -28.39 45.95
N SER A 2 -8.76 -27.07 46.03
CA SER A 2 -8.04 -26.02 46.78
C SER A 2 -7.06 -25.33 45.82
N GLU A 3 -7.43 -24.24 45.13
CA GLU A 3 -7.38 -22.82 45.58
C GLU A 3 -6.01 -22.36 46.10
N GLU A 4 -5.47 -21.31 45.48
CA GLU A 4 -4.83 -20.09 46.05
C GLU A 4 -3.85 -19.48 45.01
N TYR A 5 -4.11 -18.29 44.43
CA TYR A 5 -3.88 -16.93 44.92
C TYR A 5 -2.43 -16.61 45.36
N TYR A 6 -1.78 -15.65 44.67
CA TYR A 6 -1.06 -14.55 45.35
C TYR A 6 -0.88 -13.32 44.44
N GLN A 7 -1.44 -12.20 44.90
CA GLN A 7 -1.14 -10.80 44.54
C GLN A 7 -0.05 -10.25 45.49
N LYS A 8 0.78 -9.30 45.01
CA LYS A 8 1.35 -8.15 45.77
C LYS A 8 2.07 -7.22 44.77
N ASN A 9 1.56 -6.03 44.43
CA ASN A 9 1.62 -4.74 45.14
C ASN A 9 3.01 -4.30 45.61
N GLY A 10 3.51 -3.18 45.06
CA GLY A 10 4.66 -2.41 45.53
C GLY A 10 4.80 -1.09 44.76
N ASN A 11 4.43 0.00 45.42
CA ASN A 11 4.29 1.39 44.96
C ASN A 11 5.61 2.19 44.98
N ASN A 12 5.62 3.31 44.25
CA ASN A 12 6.33 4.59 44.49
C ASN A 12 7.87 4.70 44.32
N ASN A 13 8.30 5.56 43.38
CA ASN A 13 8.67 6.95 43.69
C ASN A 13 9.02 7.80 42.46
N ASN A 14 8.41 8.99 42.40
CA ASN A 14 8.83 10.18 41.66
C ASN A 14 10.24 10.63 42.06
N ILE A 15 10.96 11.30 41.16
CA ILE A 15 11.64 12.60 41.39
C ILE A 15 11.95 13.29 40.05
N ASN A 16 11.63 14.58 40.03
CA ASN A 16 11.85 15.60 39.00
C ASN A 16 13.33 15.88 38.68
N GLY A 17 13.57 16.42 37.49
CA GLY A 17 14.82 17.12 37.14
C GLY A 17 14.68 17.97 35.87
N ASN A 18 14.29 19.23 36.06
CA ASN A 18 14.22 20.32 35.07
C ASN A 18 15.62 20.76 34.59
N GLY A 19 15.74 21.29 33.36
CA GLY A 19 16.92 22.03 32.93
C GLY A 19 16.88 22.57 31.48
N ASN A 20 16.37 23.79 31.32
CA ASN A 20 16.45 24.63 30.11
C ASN A 20 17.88 25.17 29.86
N GLY A 21 18.22 25.51 28.61
CA GLY A 21 19.31 26.45 28.31
C GLY A 21 19.64 26.64 26.83
N TYR A 22 19.13 27.70 26.23
CA TYR A 22 19.58 28.29 24.95
C TYR A 22 20.91 29.06 25.13
N HIS A 23 21.80 29.05 24.12
CA HIS A 23 22.34 30.29 23.50
C HIS A 23 23.19 30.08 22.23
N ASN A 24 22.98 31.03 21.30
CA ASN A 24 23.75 31.37 20.10
C ASN A 24 25.11 32.01 20.42
N ASN A 25 26.11 31.83 19.54
CA ASN A 25 26.70 32.92 18.71
C ASN A 25 27.90 32.46 17.84
N ASN A 26 27.70 32.57 16.51
CA ASN A 26 28.48 33.25 15.46
C ASN A 26 30.03 33.30 15.44
N ASN A 27 30.53 32.82 14.28
CA ASN A 27 31.35 33.49 13.24
C ASN A 27 32.88 33.36 13.18
N VAL A 28 33.31 33.33 11.90
CA VAL A 28 34.61 33.61 11.24
C VAL A 28 35.42 32.35 10.89
N ASP A 29 35.84 32.02 9.65
CA ASP A 29 35.66 32.57 8.28
C ASP A 29 36.12 31.51 7.22
N HIS A 30 35.52 31.62 6.02
CA HIS A 30 35.99 31.32 4.65
C HIS A 30 36.78 30.03 4.28
N GLU A 31 36.22 29.22 3.37
CA GLU A 31 36.56 29.23 1.92
C GLU A 31 35.49 28.48 1.10
N GLU A 32 35.18 29.04 -0.06
CA GLU A 32 34.13 28.62 -1.01
C GLU A 32 34.63 27.49 -1.91
N ASP A 33 33.76 26.52 -2.22
CA ASP A 33 33.73 25.89 -3.55
C ASP A 33 32.34 25.32 -3.83
N TYR A 34 31.77 25.80 -4.93
CA TYR A 34 30.40 25.60 -5.39
C TYR A 34 30.42 24.52 -6.48
N TYR A 35 29.70 23.41 -6.30
CA TYR A 35 29.40 22.49 -7.39
C TYR A 35 27.89 22.22 -7.51
N ASP A 36 27.44 22.41 -8.74
CA ASP A 36 26.10 22.37 -9.32
C ASP A 36 25.70 20.91 -9.63
N ASP A 37 24.88 20.30 -8.78
CA ASP A 37 24.33 18.94 -8.98
C ASP A 37 23.04 18.97 -9.82
N SER A 38 23.16 19.44 -11.06
CA SER A 38 22.11 19.37 -12.08
C SER A 38 22.48 18.45 -13.24
N LYS A 39 23.03 17.25 -12.98
CA LYS A 39 23.20 16.18 -13.97
C LYS A 39 23.14 14.77 -13.33
N THR A 40 21.95 14.34 -12.95
CA THR A 40 21.67 12.93 -12.57
C THR A 40 20.31 12.47 -13.08
N LEU A 41 20.07 12.65 -14.38
CA LEU A 41 19.01 11.95 -15.11
C LEU A 41 19.58 11.48 -16.44
N ILE A 42 19.89 10.19 -16.52
CA ILE A 42 20.26 9.49 -17.75
C ILE A 42 18.99 8.78 -18.24
N THR A 43 18.60 9.03 -19.48
CA THR A 43 17.47 8.37 -20.15
C THR A 43 17.81 6.93 -20.53
N ALA A 44 16.80 6.06 -20.58
CA ALA A 44 16.93 4.60 -20.74
C ALA A 44 17.74 4.14 -21.97
N ASP A 45 17.94 5.00 -22.97
CA ASP A 45 18.70 4.68 -24.19
C ASP A 45 20.24 4.73 -23.99
N GLU A 46 20.76 5.36 -22.91
CA GLU A 46 22.20 5.44 -22.63
C GLU A 46 22.74 4.29 -21.75
N LEU A 47 21.87 3.49 -21.13
CA LEU A 47 22.25 2.27 -20.39
C LEU A 47 22.63 1.09 -21.31
N ILE A 48 22.23 1.14 -22.58
CA ILE A 48 22.46 0.04 -23.53
C ILE A 48 23.88 0.06 -24.11
N ASN A 49 24.57 1.22 -24.08
CA ASN A 49 25.87 1.39 -24.75
C ASN A 49 27.05 1.66 -23.81
N SER A 50 26.89 1.54 -22.49
CA SER A 50 27.97 1.85 -21.53
C SER A 50 28.12 0.82 -20.40
N LEU A 51 28.47 -0.41 -20.75
CA LEU A 51 29.07 -1.37 -19.81
C LEU A 51 30.35 -1.94 -20.45
N PRO A 52 31.49 -1.96 -19.72
CA PRO A 52 32.75 -2.45 -20.27
C PRO A 52 32.66 -3.96 -20.46
N ASP A 53 33.24 -4.44 -21.57
CA ASP A 53 33.49 -5.87 -21.79
C ASP A 53 34.05 -6.49 -20.51
N ALA A 54 33.33 -7.46 -19.96
CA ALA A 54 33.72 -8.20 -18.78
C ALA A 54 34.96 -9.04 -19.09
N LYS A 55 36.14 -8.40 -19.02
CA LYS A 55 37.43 -9.07 -19.03
C LYS A 55 37.63 -9.65 -17.63
N ILE A 56 37.22 -10.89 -17.44
CA ILE A 56 37.44 -11.65 -16.21
C ILE A 56 38.95 -11.74 -15.98
N MET A 57 39.42 -11.10 -14.92
CA MET A 57 40.79 -11.12 -14.45
C MET A 57 40.99 -12.44 -13.68
N TYR A 58 41.75 -13.38 -14.26
CA TYR A 58 42.14 -14.62 -13.58
C TYR A 58 43.21 -14.30 -12.54
N SER A 59 42.97 -14.62 -11.27
CA SER A 59 44.03 -14.78 -10.27
C SER A 59 44.49 -16.24 -10.26
N THR A 60 45.47 -16.58 -11.10
CA THR A 60 46.16 -17.87 -11.03
C THR A 60 47.21 -17.83 -9.93
N GLY A 61 46.91 -18.46 -8.81
CA GLY A 61 47.87 -18.68 -7.72
C GLY A 61 48.35 -20.12 -7.72
N ARG A 62 49.48 -20.38 -8.38
CA ARG A 62 50.57 -21.34 -8.04
C ARG A 62 51.26 -21.80 -9.33
N GLY A 63 52.58 -21.63 -9.33
CA GLY A 63 53.43 -21.72 -10.51
C GLY A 63 53.72 -23.15 -10.96
N LEU A 64 54.01 -23.25 -12.25
CA LEU A 64 54.83 -24.25 -12.89
C LEU A 64 55.51 -23.56 -14.08
N GLU A 65 56.82 -23.71 -14.14
CA GLU A 65 57.74 -23.09 -15.08
C GLU A 65 57.69 -23.78 -16.47
N ASP A 66 57.69 -22.94 -17.50
CA ASP A 66 58.29 -23.04 -18.83
C ASP A 66 58.17 -24.27 -19.79
N ASP A 67 58.18 -23.88 -21.07
CA ASP A 67 58.32 -24.62 -22.34
C ASP A 67 57.06 -25.29 -22.92
N SER A 68 56.55 -24.98 -24.11
CA SER A 68 57.20 -24.44 -25.31
C SER A 68 56.17 -23.98 -26.37
N THR A 69 56.64 -23.05 -27.20
CA THR A 69 55.99 -22.34 -28.31
C THR A 69 55.52 -23.21 -29.48
N THR A 70 54.40 -22.86 -30.12
CA THR A 70 54.17 -23.21 -31.55
C THR A 70 53.44 -22.08 -32.29
N LEU A 71 54.22 -21.12 -32.81
CA LEU A 71 53.81 -20.23 -33.88
C LEU A 71 54.39 -20.75 -35.20
N ILE A 72 53.52 -21.11 -36.14
CA ILE A 72 53.88 -21.47 -37.51
C ILE A 72 54.04 -20.18 -38.31
N ASN A 73 55.27 -19.89 -38.75
CA ASN A 73 55.55 -18.94 -39.84
C ASN A 73 56.32 -19.68 -40.93
N GLY A 74 55.81 -19.61 -42.16
CA GLY A 74 56.43 -20.21 -43.33
C GLY A 74 57.59 -19.37 -43.88
N ASN A 75 58.68 -20.03 -44.28
CA ASN A 75 59.39 -19.68 -45.51
C ASN A 75 60.22 -20.88 -46.00
N GLY A 76 60.21 -21.10 -47.31
CA GLY A 76 60.77 -22.29 -47.94
C GLY A 76 62.28 -22.33 -48.06
N SER A 77 62.82 -23.55 -48.15
CA SER A 77 63.94 -23.93 -49.02
C SER A 77 64.05 -25.45 -49.07
N ASN A 78 64.34 -25.94 -50.28
CA ASN A 78 64.48 -27.35 -50.65
C ASN A 78 65.48 -28.10 -49.77
N ASP A 79 65.12 -29.31 -49.32
CA ASP A 79 65.96 -30.49 -49.49
C ASP A 79 65.18 -31.80 -49.29
N ASN A 80 65.30 -32.68 -50.28
CA ASN A 80 64.70 -34.00 -50.32
C ASN A 80 65.42 -34.96 -49.36
N LYS A 81 64.70 -35.50 -48.37
CA LYS A 81 64.99 -36.83 -47.82
C LYS A 81 63.71 -37.50 -47.30
N PHE A 82 63.31 -38.55 -48.01
CA PHE A 82 62.32 -39.54 -47.61
C PHE A 82 62.68 -40.12 -46.24
N ILE A 83 61.85 -39.89 -45.22
CA ILE A 83 61.62 -40.82 -44.11
C ILE A 83 60.12 -40.86 -43.84
N GLN A 84 59.55 -42.04 -44.06
CA GLN A 84 58.16 -42.40 -43.81
C GLN A 84 57.93 -42.43 -42.30
N GLY A 85 57.13 -41.53 -41.75
CA GLY A 85 56.80 -41.47 -40.33
C GLY A 85 55.29 -41.25 -40.13
N SER A 86 54.57 -42.34 -39.93
CA SER A 86 53.10 -42.41 -39.75
C SER A 86 52.59 -41.85 -38.40
N SER A 87 53.46 -41.24 -37.59
CA SER A 87 53.19 -40.90 -36.18
C SER A 87 52.64 -39.47 -35.95
N SER A 88 52.78 -38.55 -36.90
CA SER A 88 52.40 -37.14 -36.70
C SER A 88 50.90 -36.85 -36.91
N LYS A 89 50.17 -37.70 -37.64
CA LYS A 89 48.73 -37.52 -37.88
C LYS A 89 47.86 -37.95 -36.69
N ASN A 90 48.31 -38.94 -35.91
CA ASN A 90 47.54 -39.48 -34.77
C ASN A 90 47.60 -38.58 -33.53
N ARG A 91 48.70 -37.83 -33.30
CA ARG A 91 48.80 -36.89 -32.18
C ARG A 91 47.89 -35.66 -32.34
N VAL A 92 47.75 -35.13 -33.57
CA VAL A 92 46.88 -33.98 -33.85
C VAL A 92 45.39 -34.34 -33.74
N THR A 93 45.01 -35.57 -34.12
CA THR A 93 43.63 -36.05 -33.98
C THR A 93 43.26 -36.40 -32.53
N SER A 94 44.19 -36.93 -31.73
CA SER A 94 43.95 -37.22 -30.31
C SER A 94 43.74 -35.94 -29.48
N ASN A 95 44.58 -34.91 -29.69
CA ASN A 95 44.46 -33.63 -28.99
C ASN A 95 43.14 -32.89 -29.29
N ASN A 96 42.69 -32.91 -30.55
CA ASN A 96 41.41 -32.29 -30.92
C ASN A 96 40.20 -33.01 -30.29
N ARG A 97 40.30 -34.32 -30.02
CA ARG A 97 39.22 -35.10 -29.41
C ARG A 97 39.11 -34.85 -27.91
N GLN A 98 40.23 -34.84 -27.19
CA GLN A 98 40.26 -34.47 -25.77
C GLN A 98 39.71 -33.04 -25.59
N LEU A 99 40.10 -32.10 -26.45
CA LEU A 99 39.55 -30.74 -26.47
C LEU A 99 38.03 -30.72 -26.65
N LYS A 100 37.49 -31.52 -27.59
CA LYS A 100 36.04 -31.63 -27.82
C LYS A 100 35.31 -32.15 -26.58
N THR A 101 35.86 -33.17 -25.91
CA THR A 101 35.26 -33.74 -24.69
C THR A 101 35.23 -32.72 -23.55
N HIS A 102 36.31 -31.95 -23.37
CA HIS A 102 36.38 -30.88 -22.38
C HIS A 102 35.40 -29.74 -22.68
N ILE A 103 35.26 -29.35 -23.95
CA ILE A 103 34.27 -28.33 -24.34
C ILE A 103 32.84 -28.80 -24.02
N GLN A 104 32.51 -30.05 -24.31
CA GLN A 104 31.19 -30.62 -24.00
C GLN A 104 30.93 -30.70 -22.49
N GLN A 105 31.95 -31.06 -21.71
CA GLN A 105 31.90 -31.04 -20.25
C GLN A 105 31.64 -29.64 -19.69
N LEU A 106 32.36 -28.63 -20.19
CA LEU A 106 32.16 -27.23 -19.81
C LEU A 106 30.75 -26.77 -20.18
N GLN A 107 30.30 -27.04 -21.42
CA GLN A 107 28.94 -26.69 -21.85
C GLN A 107 27.86 -27.36 -21.00
N TYR A 108 28.02 -28.64 -20.65
CA TYR A 108 27.09 -29.33 -19.77
C TYR A 108 27.03 -28.68 -18.38
N ASN A 109 28.20 -28.38 -17.79
CA ASN A 109 28.27 -27.77 -16.47
C ASN A 109 27.69 -26.34 -16.47
N ASP A 110 28.04 -25.53 -17.48
CA ASP A 110 27.49 -24.19 -17.67
C ASP A 110 25.97 -24.22 -17.81
N ASN A 111 25.45 -25.13 -18.64
CA ASN A 111 24.00 -25.32 -18.80
C ASN A 111 23.34 -25.80 -17.50
N LYS A 112 23.97 -26.71 -16.75
CA LYS A 112 23.49 -27.20 -15.46
C LYS A 112 23.37 -26.04 -14.45
N VAL A 113 24.46 -25.28 -14.27
CA VAL A 113 24.52 -24.16 -13.33
C VAL A 113 23.57 -23.04 -13.74
N ALA A 114 23.49 -22.72 -15.04
CA ALA A 114 22.56 -21.71 -15.53
C ALA A 114 21.10 -22.13 -15.31
N LEU A 115 20.77 -23.40 -15.52
CA LEU A 115 19.42 -23.93 -15.33
C LEU A 115 19.04 -23.99 -13.84
N ASP A 116 19.95 -24.36 -12.95
CA ASP A 116 19.74 -24.26 -11.49
C ASP A 116 19.48 -22.81 -11.07
N ARG A 117 20.28 -21.84 -11.56
CA ARG A 117 20.05 -20.41 -11.31
C ARG A 117 18.67 -19.96 -11.81
N SER A 118 18.25 -20.38 -13.00
CA SER A 118 16.94 -20.03 -13.56
C SER A 118 15.77 -20.69 -12.79
N ILE A 119 15.95 -21.90 -12.25
CA ILE A 119 14.98 -22.54 -11.34
C ILE A 119 14.83 -21.70 -10.07
N ASN A 120 15.94 -21.34 -9.42
CA ASN A 120 15.91 -20.55 -8.19
C ASN A 120 15.27 -19.17 -8.43
N ALA A 121 15.60 -18.50 -9.54
CA ALA A 121 14.98 -17.22 -9.92
C ALA A 121 13.47 -17.36 -10.19
N SER A 122 13.04 -18.46 -10.80
CA SER A 122 11.61 -18.73 -11.03
C SER A 122 10.86 -19.04 -9.74
N ILE A 123 11.49 -19.70 -8.77
CA ILE A 123 10.94 -19.89 -7.41
C ILE A 123 10.77 -18.53 -6.72
N GLU A 124 11.73 -17.61 -6.85
CA GLU A 124 11.63 -16.25 -6.30
C GLU A 124 10.45 -15.49 -6.91
N ILE A 125 10.31 -15.49 -8.25
CA ILE A 125 9.17 -14.86 -8.94
C ILE A 125 7.84 -15.46 -8.47
N LEU A 126 7.76 -16.78 -8.30
CA LEU A 126 6.55 -17.43 -7.78
C LEU A 126 6.26 -17.05 -6.33
N ASN A 127 7.27 -16.86 -5.48
CA ASN A 127 7.07 -16.40 -4.11
C ASN A 127 6.60 -14.93 -4.06
N GLU A 128 7.18 -14.07 -4.90
CA GLU A 128 6.70 -12.69 -5.08
C GLU A 128 5.25 -12.67 -5.55
N LEU A 129 4.90 -13.55 -6.50
CA LEU A 129 3.52 -13.71 -6.98
C LEU A 129 2.56 -14.10 -5.86
N ARG A 130 2.97 -15.03 -4.99
CA ARG A 130 2.17 -15.43 -3.82
C ARG A 130 1.99 -14.30 -2.82
N THR A 131 3.02 -13.47 -2.60
CA THR A 131 2.90 -12.31 -1.72
C THR A 131 1.92 -11.27 -2.29
N GLU A 132 2.01 -10.96 -3.59
CA GLU A 132 1.07 -10.04 -4.23
C GLU A 132 -0.35 -10.62 -4.20
N ASN A 133 -0.53 -11.92 -4.49
CA ASN A 133 -1.85 -12.58 -4.45
C ASN A 133 -2.53 -12.55 -3.08
N LYS A 134 -1.74 -12.53 -1.99
CA LYS A 134 -2.26 -12.41 -0.61
C LYS A 134 -2.69 -10.99 -0.27
N GLU A 135 -1.95 -9.99 -0.75
CA GLU A 135 -2.32 -8.59 -0.55
C GLU A 135 -3.47 -8.17 -1.48
N ARG A 136 -3.44 -8.64 -2.73
CA ARG A 136 -4.29 -8.22 -3.84
C ARG A 136 -4.57 -9.43 -4.75
N PRO A 137 -5.81 -9.95 -4.75
CA PRO A 137 -6.17 -11.12 -5.54
C PRO A 137 -5.85 -10.95 -7.03
N ILE A 138 -5.08 -11.88 -7.58
CA ILE A 138 -4.70 -11.89 -9.00
C ILE A 138 -5.93 -12.24 -9.84
N TYR A 139 -6.11 -11.57 -10.97
CA TYR A 139 -7.10 -11.98 -11.95
C TYR A 139 -6.59 -13.19 -12.74
N TYR A 140 -7.30 -14.31 -12.61
CA TYR A 140 -7.10 -15.50 -13.45
C TYR A 140 -8.24 -15.58 -14.46
N PRO A 141 -7.97 -15.67 -15.78
CA PRO A 141 -9.02 -15.67 -16.78
C PRO A 141 -9.87 -16.95 -16.68
N THR A 142 -11.17 -16.79 -16.42
CA THR A 142 -12.16 -17.87 -16.39
C THR A 142 -13.28 -17.56 -17.38
N VAL A 143 -13.85 -18.59 -18.01
CA VAL A 143 -14.94 -18.46 -19.00
C VAL A 143 -16.11 -17.63 -18.45
N ILE A 144 -16.39 -16.44 -18.99
CA ILE A 144 -17.69 -15.79 -18.83
C ILE A 144 -18.43 -16.00 -20.14
N ASN A 145 -19.30 -17.01 -20.20
CA ASN A 145 -20.23 -17.16 -21.31
C ASN A 145 -21.51 -16.40 -20.96
N ASP A 146 -21.59 -15.12 -21.37
CA ASP A 146 -22.82 -14.31 -21.29
C ASP A 146 -23.96 -14.82 -22.20
N ASN A 147 -23.75 -15.90 -22.92
CA ASN A 147 -24.77 -16.53 -23.78
C ASN A 147 -25.86 -17.32 -23.03
N ASN A 148 -25.77 -17.46 -21.70
CA ASN A 148 -26.74 -18.24 -20.92
C ASN A 148 -27.99 -17.47 -20.46
N GLU A 149 -28.09 -16.16 -20.69
CA GLU A 149 -29.33 -15.41 -20.40
C GLU A 149 -30.52 -15.84 -21.27
N LYS A 150 -30.31 -16.60 -22.35
CA LYS A 150 -31.39 -17.02 -23.28
C LYS A 150 -32.03 -18.38 -22.99
N LYS A 151 -31.71 -19.09 -21.90
CA LYS A 151 -32.22 -20.46 -21.63
C LYS A 151 -33.02 -20.65 -20.33
N LEU A 152 -33.68 -19.62 -19.82
CA LEU A 152 -34.60 -19.76 -18.68
C LEU A 152 -36.05 -19.42 -19.09
N ASN A 153 -36.73 -20.38 -19.71
CA ASN A 153 -38.12 -20.27 -20.24
C ASN A 153 -39.23 -20.21 -19.17
N SER A 154 -38.92 -19.87 -17.91
CA SER A 154 -39.92 -19.82 -16.85
C SER A 154 -40.11 -18.39 -16.33
N LYS A 155 -41.30 -17.82 -16.51
CA LYS A 155 -41.71 -16.53 -15.92
C LYS A 155 -41.64 -16.54 -14.38
N LYS A 156 -41.64 -17.72 -13.76
CA LYS A 156 -41.65 -17.91 -12.31
C LYS A 156 -40.25 -17.79 -11.68
N SER A 157 -39.20 -18.17 -12.41
CA SER A 157 -37.79 -17.98 -12.00
C SER A 157 -37.36 -16.51 -12.12
N HIS A 158 -37.85 -15.80 -13.13
CA HIS A 158 -37.65 -14.35 -13.27
C HIS A 158 -38.20 -13.57 -12.06
N LEU A 159 -39.38 -13.95 -11.56
CA LEU A 159 -40.01 -13.27 -10.42
C LEU A 159 -39.33 -13.58 -9.07
N ALA A 160 -38.65 -14.73 -8.96
CA ALA A 160 -37.86 -15.09 -7.79
C ALA A 160 -36.57 -14.26 -7.71
N LEU A 161 -35.89 -14.06 -8.84
CA LEU A 161 -34.71 -13.19 -8.95
C LEU A 161 -35.04 -11.72 -8.67
N PHE A 162 -36.16 -11.20 -9.19
CA PHE A 162 -36.61 -9.84 -8.90
C PHE A 162 -36.95 -9.62 -7.41
N ARG A 163 -37.42 -10.66 -6.70
CA ARG A 163 -37.65 -10.60 -5.25
C ARG A 163 -36.36 -10.69 -4.42
N GLN A 164 -35.33 -11.35 -4.91
CA GLN A 164 -34.03 -11.42 -4.23
C GLN A 164 -33.25 -10.10 -4.40
N ASN A 165 -33.32 -9.48 -5.58
CA ASN A 165 -32.63 -8.24 -5.89
C ASN A 165 -33.30 -6.97 -5.31
N SER A 166 -34.57 -7.04 -4.88
CA SER A 166 -35.25 -5.90 -4.25
C SER A 166 -34.94 -5.73 -2.75
N PHE A 167 -34.22 -6.67 -2.12
CA PHE A 167 -33.74 -6.55 -0.74
C PHE A 167 -32.23 -6.22 -0.63
N ALA A 168 -31.52 -6.13 -1.76
CA ALA A 168 -30.10 -5.84 -1.82
C ALA A 168 -29.84 -4.55 -2.61
N ASP A 169 -30.35 -3.42 -2.12
CA ASP A 169 -30.08 -2.13 -2.75
C ASP A 169 -28.80 -1.48 -2.19
N LYS A 170 -27.88 -1.17 -3.12
CA LYS A 170 -26.67 -0.33 -3.03
C LYS A 170 -25.46 -0.87 -2.27
N LYS A 171 -24.70 -1.76 -2.91
CA LYS A 171 -23.21 -1.74 -2.99
C LYS A 171 -22.71 -2.91 -3.84
N LEU A 172 -22.50 -2.66 -5.13
CA LEU A 172 -21.29 -2.98 -5.89
C LEU A 172 -21.64 -2.66 -7.34
N SER A 173 -20.94 -1.68 -7.90
CA SER A 173 -20.93 -1.42 -9.32
C SER A 173 -20.48 -2.68 -10.06
N GLU A 174 -21.37 -3.19 -10.91
CA GLU A 174 -21.03 -4.07 -12.03
C GLU A 174 -19.86 -3.43 -12.78
N THR A 175 -18.67 -4.00 -12.64
CA THR A 175 -17.55 -3.71 -13.52
C THR A 175 -17.86 -4.36 -14.86
N ALA A 176 -18.21 -3.52 -15.82
CA ALA A 176 -18.48 -3.89 -17.20
C ALA A 176 -17.31 -4.71 -17.77
N ILE A 177 -17.66 -5.86 -18.34
CA ILE A 177 -16.80 -6.68 -19.19
C ILE A 177 -16.36 -5.82 -20.39
N PRO A 178 -15.08 -5.81 -20.80
CA PRO A 178 -14.68 -5.20 -22.05
C PRO A 178 -15.15 -6.05 -23.22
N ASP A 179 -16.25 -5.66 -23.85
CA ASP A 179 -16.36 -5.82 -25.29
C ASP A 179 -15.39 -4.82 -25.96
N GLU A 180 -14.74 -5.28 -27.02
CA GLU A 180 -13.82 -4.57 -27.91
C GLU A 180 -12.30 -4.75 -27.64
N ASN A 181 -11.69 -5.47 -28.59
CA ASN A 181 -10.26 -5.65 -28.90
C ASN A 181 -9.53 -6.91 -28.39
N PHE A 182 -10.23 -8.05 -28.32
CA PHE A 182 -9.59 -9.34 -28.61
C PHE A 182 -10.06 -9.79 -29.99
N GLU A 183 -9.23 -9.58 -31.01
CA GLU A 183 -9.35 -10.33 -32.27
C GLU A 183 -9.21 -11.82 -31.94
N ASP A 184 -10.23 -12.60 -32.31
CA ASP A 184 -10.36 -14.05 -32.17
C ASP A 184 -10.26 -14.66 -30.75
N GLY A 185 -11.42 -15.08 -30.24
CA GLY A 185 -11.61 -15.62 -28.89
C GLY A 185 -11.04 -17.02 -28.66
N GLU A 186 -9.74 -17.09 -28.39
CA GLU A 186 -9.12 -18.21 -27.68
C GLU A 186 -8.59 -17.74 -26.31
N ILE A 187 -9.18 -18.27 -25.23
CA ILE A 187 -8.67 -18.10 -23.88
C ILE A 187 -7.26 -18.71 -23.84
N PRO A 188 -6.26 -18.02 -23.26
CA PRO A 188 -4.94 -18.61 -23.14
C PRO A 188 -4.99 -19.91 -22.31
N GLU A 189 -4.63 -21.01 -22.96
CA GLU A 189 -4.57 -22.32 -22.33
C GLU A 189 -3.28 -22.44 -21.49
N PHE A 190 -3.42 -22.38 -20.16
CA PHE A 190 -2.30 -22.63 -19.25
C PHE A 190 -1.96 -24.12 -19.23
N LYS A 191 -0.67 -24.46 -19.37
CA LYS A 191 -0.22 -25.87 -19.39
C LYS A 191 0.12 -26.38 -18.00
N ILE A 192 0.80 -25.56 -17.21
CA ILE A 192 1.28 -25.90 -15.87
C ILE A 192 0.41 -25.24 -14.81
N LEU A 193 0.13 -23.94 -14.95
CA LEU A 193 -0.68 -23.16 -13.99
C LEU A 193 -2.20 -23.37 -14.13
N ASN A 194 -2.62 -24.43 -14.82
CA ASN A 194 -4.02 -24.78 -14.96
C ASN A 194 -4.64 -25.19 -13.62
N ILE A 195 -5.71 -24.50 -13.22
CA ILE A 195 -6.52 -24.78 -12.04
C ILE A 195 -7.63 -25.77 -12.43
N ASN A 196 -7.32 -27.06 -12.32
CA ASN A 196 -8.30 -28.12 -12.51
C ASN A 196 -8.93 -28.49 -11.15
N ILE A 197 -10.16 -28.04 -10.90
CA ILE A 197 -10.92 -28.46 -9.72
C ILE A 197 -11.44 -29.88 -9.95
N ARG A 198 -10.81 -30.89 -9.34
CA ARG A 198 -11.32 -32.27 -9.32
C ARG A 198 -12.44 -32.38 -8.27
N LEU A 199 -13.68 -32.14 -8.69
CA LEU A 199 -14.86 -32.34 -7.85
C LEU A 199 -15.43 -33.75 -8.11
N ASP A 200 -15.04 -34.73 -7.31
CA ASP A 200 -15.20 -36.17 -7.62
C ASP A 200 -16.64 -36.73 -7.50
N HIS A 201 -17.69 -35.88 -7.43
CA HIS A 201 -19.07 -36.34 -7.20
C HIS A 201 -20.17 -35.66 -8.05
N PHE A 202 -19.87 -34.99 -9.17
CA PHE A 202 -20.92 -34.50 -10.08
C PHE A 202 -20.50 -34.57 -11.56
N HIS A 203 -20.32 -35.79 -12.08
CA HIS A 203 -20.25 -36.00 -13.53
C HIS A 203 -21.62 -35.85 -14.17
N ARG A 204 -22.04 -34.60 -14.47
CA ARG A 204 -23.05 -34.35 -15.52
C ARG A 204 -23.07 -32.96 -16.14
N ASP A 205 -22.32 -31.98 -15.65
CA ASP A 205 -22.10 -30.70 -16.36
C ASP A 205 -20.60 -30.40 -16.43
N GLY A 206 -20.00 -30.75 -17.57
CA GLY A 206 -18.59 -30.51 -17.85
C GLY A 206 -18.39 -29.06 -18.29
N GLY A 207 -17.62 -28.32 -17.49
CA GLY A 207 -17.18 -26.96 -17.77
C GLY A 207 -18.12 -25.90 -17.18
N ASN A 208 -17.56 -24.92 -16.46
CA ASN A 208 -18.22 -23.69 -15.98
C ASN A 208 -18.75 -23.66 -14.53
N PHE A 209 -18.05 -24.27 -13.56
CA PHE A 209 -18.25 -23.95 -12.14
C PHE A 209 -17.21 -22.96 -11.58
N ILE A 210 -16.00 -22.94 -12.16
CA ILE A 210 -14.88 -22.04 -11.77
C ILE A 210 -15.26 -20.56 -11.95
N THR A 211 -16.23 -20.29 -12.81
CA THR A 211 -16.66 -18.98 -13.28
C THR A 211 -17.54 -18.23 -12.27
N ASN A 212 -18.12 -18.95 -11.31
CA ASN A 212 -18.95 -18.41 -10.21
C ASN A 212 -18.19 -18.38 -8.87
N LEU A 213 -16.88 -18.64 -8.88
CA LEU A 213 -16.07 -18.54 -7.68
C LEU A 213 -15.67 -17.09 -7.43
N ASP A 214 -15.82 -16.65 -6.18
CA ASP A 214 -15.36 -15.32 -5.77
C ASP A 214 -13.85 -15.16 -6.02
N LYS A 215 -13.42 -13.93 -6.29
CA LYS A 215 -12.01 -13.57 -6.54
C LYS A 215 -11.05 -14.11 -5.46
N GLU A 216 -11.49 -14.11 -4.19
CA GLU A 216 -10.72 -14.64 -3.06
C GLU A 216 -10.57 -16.18 -3.10
N SER A 217 -11.61 -16.90 -3.54
CA SER A 217 -11.56 -18.35 -3.68
C SER A 217 -10.61 -18.77 -4.80
N LEU A 218 -10.65 -18.07 -5.95
CA LEU A 218 -9.71 -18.29 -7.05
C LEU A 218 -8.26 -17.98 -6.65
N ALA A 219 -8.05 -16.89 -5.90
CA ALA A 219 -6.74 -16.54 -5.35
C ALA A 219 -6.20 -17.65 -4.44
N SER A 220 -7.03 -18.25 -3.59
CA SER A 220 -6.60 -19.36 -2.72
C SER A 220 -6.22 -20.63 -3.50
N LEU A 221 -6.98 -20.97 -4.55
CA LEU A 221 -6.69 -22.11 -5.42
C LEU A 221 -5.40 -21.90 -6.22
N LEU A 222 -5.16 -20.66 -6.69
CA LEU A 222 -3.91 -20.30 -7.35
C LEU A 222 -2.72 -20.41 -6.39
N ASP A 223 -2.87 -19.99 -5.12
CA ASP A 223 -1.80 -20.12 -4.12
C ASP A 223 -1.42 -21.59 -3.86
N GLU A 224 -2.41 -22.48 -3.75
CA GLU A 224 -2.17 -23.92 -3.61
C GLU A 224 -1.45 -24.48 -4.85
N LYS A 225 -1.89 -24.07 -6.04
CA LYS A 225 -1.26 -24.49 -7.29
C LYS A 225 0.18 -24.01 -7.39
N ILE A 226 0.48 -22.78 -6.99
CA ILE A 226 1.86 -22.24 -6.97
C ILE A 226 2.71 -22.99 -5.93
N ALA A 227 2.16 -23.33 -4.77
CA ALA A 227 2.90 -24.13 -3.77
C ALA A 227 3.30 -25.52 -4.33
N LEU A 228 2.40 -26.16 -5.09
CA LEU A 228 2.69 -27.42 -5.78
C LEU A 228 3.75 -27.27 -6.87
N THR A 229 3.73 -26.19 -7.65
CA THR A 229 4.77 -25.95 -8.69
C THR A 229 6.12 -25.67 -8.06
N ILE A 230 6.21 -24.92 -6.96
CA ILE A 230 7.45 -24.72 -6.21
C ILE A 230 8.01 -26.06 -5.72
N LYS A 231 7.16 -26.93 -5.15
CA LYS A 231 7.60 -28.27 -4.71
C LYS A 231 8.13 -29.11 -5.88
N HIS A 232 7.50 -29.04 -7.04
CA HIS A 232 7.97 -29.73 -8.24
C HIS A 232 9.30 -29.15 -8.76
N LEU A 233 9.48 -27.82 -8.74
CA LEU A 233 10.75 -27.18 -9.11
C LEU A 233 11.91 -27.59 -8.18
N LEU A 234 11.66 -27.74 -6.88
CA LEU A 234 12.65 -28.28 -5.94
C LEU A 234 13.02 -29.73 -6.26
N ALA A 235 12.04 -30.58 -6.59
CA ALA A 235 12.32 -31.95 -7.00
C ALA A 235 13.10 -32.03 -8.33
N LEU A 236 12.82 -31.13 -9.27
CA LEU A 236 13.61 -31.02 -10.50
C LEU A 236 15.05 -30.57 -10.21
N LYS A 237 15.24 -29.63 -9.28
CA LYS A 237 16.55 -29.20 -8.82
C LYS A 237 17.35 -30.37 -8.23
N ASP A 238 16.76 -31.14 -7.32
CA ASP A 238 17.41 -32.32 -6.73
C ASP A 238 17.86 -33.32 -7.82
N ARG A 239 17.04 -33.50 -8.87
CA ARG A 239 17.36 -34.36 -10.02
C ARG A 239 18.49 -33.81 -10.91
N ILE A 240 18.62 -32.50 -11.03
CA ILE A 240 19.72 -31.85 -11.78
C ILE A 240 21.01 -31.89 -10.98
N ASP A 241 20.91 -31.76 -9.66
CA ASP A 241 22.03 -31.80 -8.75
C ASP A 241 22.63 -33.22 -8.66
N ASP A 242 21.83 -34.27 -8.87
CA ASP A 242 22.30 -35.66 -8.95
C ASP A 242 23.30 -35.89 -10.10
N THR A 243 24.58 -36.00 -9.72
CA THR A 243 25.72 -36.26 -10.58
C THR A 243 26.04 -37.75 -10.75
N SER A 244 25.21 -38.69 -10.28
CA SER A 244 25.47 -40.13 -10.37
C SER A 244 24.96 -40.76 -11.68
N SER A 245 25.80 -41.62 -12.28
CA SER A 245 25.53 -42.39 -13.50
C SER A 245 26.01 -43.81 -13.30
N LYS A 246 25.23 -44.77 -13.76
CA LYS A 246 25.60 -46.18 -13.70
C LYS A 246 25.85 -46.73 -15.10
N VAL A 247 27.03 -47.30 -15.30
CA VAL A 247 27.43 -47.97 -16.52
C VAL A 247 27.42 -49.46 -16.26
N PHE A 248 26.57 -50.17 -16.99
CA PHE A 248 26.34 -51.59 -16.82
C PHE A 248 27.14 -52.40 -17.83
N VAL A 249 28.14 -53.15 -17.37
CA VAL A 249 29.01 -53.99 -18.19
C VAL A 249 28.50 -55.44 -18.15
N THR A 250 28.21 -56.00 -19.32
CA THR A 250 27.65 -57.35 -19.46
C THR A 250 28.16 -58.03 -20.73
N GLY A 251 27.84 -59.31 -20.91
CA GLY A 251 28.31 -60.11 -22.03
C GLY A 251 28.47 -61.59 -21.71
N ASP A 252 28.82 -62.36 -22.73
CA ASP A 252 28.96 -63.81 -22.66
C ASP A 252 30.04 -64.26 -21.65
N LEU A 253 29.96 -65.50 -21.18
CA LEU A 253 31.03 -66.10 -20.36
C LEU A 253 32.39 -66.01 -21.09
N ASN A 254 33.45 -65.73 -20.33
CA ASN A 254 34.82 -65.63 -20.84
C ASN A 254 35.02 -64.59 -21.97
N SER A 255 34.15 -63.59 -22.10
CA SER A 255 34.34 -62.47 -23.03
C SER A 255 35.41 -61.46 -22.58
N GLY A 256 35.92 -61.61 -21.34
CA GLY A 256 36.88 -60.69 -20.74
C GLY A 256 36.23 -59.44 -20.13
N LYS A 257 35.04 -59.57 -19.52
CA LYS A 257 34.31 -58.47 -18.84
C LYS A 257 35.08 -57.89 -17.66
N SER A 258 35.49 -58.73 -16.73
CA SER A 258 36.22 -58.30 -15.54
C SER A 258 37.61 -57.75 -15.90
N ALA A 259 38.27 -58.34 -16.90
CA ALA A 259 39.50 -57.79 -17.48
C ALA A 259 39.31 -56.42 -18.16
N PHE A 260 38.17 -56.23 -18.84
CA PHE A 260 37.79 -54.94 -19.42
C PHE A 260 37.53 -53.88 -18.33
N CYS A 261 36.81 -54.24 -17.27
CA CYS A 261 36.57 -53.34 -16.13
C CYS A 261 37.87 -52.94 -15.42
N ASN A 262 38.76 -53.91 -15.18
CA ASN A 262 40.09 -53.66 -14.60
C ASN A 262 40.95 -52.74 -15.50
N ALA A 263 40.89 -52.93 -16.82
CA ALA A 263 41.57 -52.04 -17.77
C ALA A 263 41.00 -50.62 -17.74
N LEU A 264 39.67 -50.47 -17.63
CA LEU A 264 38.97 -49.19 -17.56
C LEU A 264 39.27 -48.42 -16.25
N LEU A 265 39.48 -49.17 -15.17
CA LEU A 265 39.90 -48.67 -13.86
C LEU A 265 41.43 -48.45 -13.74
N ARG A 266 42.22 -48.93 -14.72
CA ARG A 266 43.69 -49.00 -14.68
C ARG A 266 44.24 -49.64 -13.39
N LYS A 267 43.46 -50.54 -12.78
CA LYS A 267 43.78 -51.25 -11.52
C LYS A 267 43.18 -52.65 -11.57
N LYS A 268 43.97 -53.65 -11.18
CA LYS A 268 43.51 -55.04 -11.07
C LYS A 268 42.71 -55.19 -9.78
N LEU A 269 41.39 -55.10 -9.88
CA LEU A 269 40.48 -55.12 -8.74
C LEU A 269 39.58 -56.36 -8.77
N LEU A 270 38.92 -56.60 -9.90
CA LEU A 270 38.00 -57.72 -10.07
C LEU A 270 38.77 -59.01 -10.45
N PRO A 271 38.33 -60.19 -9.98
CA PRO A 271 38.98 -61.45 -10.31
C PRO A 271 38.90 -61.80 -11.80
N GLU A 272 39.97 -62.40 -12.34
CA GLU A 272 40.10 -62.83 -13.74
C GLU A 272 40.51 -64.31 -13.80
N ASP A 273 39.54 -65.21 -13.74
CA ASP A 273 39.74 -66.67 -13.88
C ASP A 273 39.06 -67.23 -15.15
N GLU A 274 39.44 -68.46 -15.54
CA GLU A 274 38.84 -69.17 -16.69
C GLU A 274 37.50 -69.86 -16.34
N GLN A 275 37.24 -70.09 -15.04
CA GLN A 275 35.94 -70.54 -14.54
C GLN A 275 35.00 -69.32 -14.41
N PRO A 276 33.66 -69.47 -14.42
CA PRO A 276 32.75 -68.34 -14.23
C PRO A 276 33.06 -67.60 -12.91
N CYS A 277 33.78 -66.47 -13.00
CA CYS A 277 34.31 -65.80 -11.81
C CYS A 277 33.25 -64.95 -11.11
N THR A 278 32.26 -64.42 -11.85
CA THR A 278 31.27 -63.48 -11.34
C THR A 278 29.88 -64.12 -11.24
N ASN A 279 29.48 -64.47 -10.01
CA ASN A 279 28.11 -64.90 -9.70
C ASN A 279 27.30 -63.79 -9.00
N VAL A 280 27.98 -62.79 -8.42
CA VAL A 280 27.38 -61.62 -7.75
C VAL A 280 27.67 -60.34 -8.54
N PHE A 281 26.71 -59.41 -8.57
CA PHE A 281 26.93 -58.09 -9.17
C PHE A 281 27.97 -57.30 -8.37
N CYS A 282 28.95 -56.75 -9.06
CA CYS A 282 29.99 -55.92 -8.46
C CYS A 282 29.85 -54.49 -8.96
N GLU A 283 29.59 -53.54 -8.07
CA GLU A 283 29.49 -52.12 -8.39
C GLU A 283 30.70 -51.37 -7.81
N VAL A 284 31.55 -50.87 -8.70
CA VAL A 284 32.77 -50.13 -8.35
C VAL A 284 32.45 -48.64 -8.30
N ILE A 285 32.81 -48.03 -7.18
CA ILE A 285 32.56 -46.62 -6.82
C ILE A 285 33.88 -45.99 -6.36
N ASP A 286 34.03 -44.68 -6.53
CA ASP A 286 35.18 -43.96 -5.99
C ASP A 286 35.18 -43.97 -4.45
N ALA A 287 36.30 -44.35 -3.85
CA ALA A 287 36.51 -44.34 -2.40
C ALA A 287 36.24 -42.99 -1.73
N ARG A 288 36.29 -41.87 -2.46
CA ARG A 288 35.92 -40.54 -1.95
C ARG A 288 34.48 -40.45 -1.45
N ASP A 289 33.56 -41.27 -1.98
CA ASP A 289 32.19 -41.36 -1.46
C ASP A 289 32.10 -42.06 -0.10
N ASN A 290 33.18 -42.74 0.30
CA ASN A 290 33.33 -43.42 1.58
C ASN A 290 34.50 -42.84 2.39
N ASN A 291 34.55 -41.51 2.54
CA ASN A 291 35.60 -40.80 3.28
C ASN A 291 37.05 -41.08 2.81
N GLY A 292 37.24 -41.59 1.58
CA GLY A 292 38.53 -41.96 1.02
C GLY A 292 39.02 -43.35 1.43
N LEU A 293 38.17 -44.19 2.03
CA LEU A 293 38.52 -45.55 2.47
C LEU A 293 38.22 -46.58 1.38
N GLU A 294 39.20 -47.45 1.12
CA GLU A 294 39.06 -48.57 0.19
C GLU A 294 38.55 -49.83 0.92
N GLU A 295 37.28 -50.15 0.73
CA GLU A 295 36.62 -51.31 1.34
C GLU A 295 35.43 -51.80 0.51
N ILE A 296 34.95 -53.00 0.83
CA ILE A 296 33.81 -53.65 0.16
C ILE A 296 32.62 -53.65 1.11
N HIS A 297 31.51 -53.06 0.67
CA HIS A 297 30.22 -53.18 1.34
C HIS A 297 29.41 -54.29 0.65
N ALA A 298 29.35 -55.45 1.29
CA ALA A 298 28.57 -56.59 0.80
C ALA A 298 27.13 -56.48 1.30
N VAL A 299 26.18 -56.35 0.38
CA VAL A 299 24.76 -56.14 0.68
C VAL A 299 24.02 -57.49 0.71
N PRO A 300 23.46 -57.90 1.87
CA PRO A 300 22.71 -59.16 1.97
C PRO A 300 21.47 -59.16 1.08
N ILE A 301 21.06 -60.35 0.63
CA ILE A 301 19.82 -60.51 -0.16
C ILE A 301 18.61 -60.03 0.65
N GLY A 302 17.82 -59.13 0.08
CA GLY A 302 16.62 -58.55 0.72
C GLY A 302 16.86 -57.27 1.51
N SER A 303 18.10 -56.79 1.61
CA SER A 303 18.46 -55.51 2.23
C SER A 303 18.64 -54.42 1.16
N HIS A 304 18.20 -53.19 1.44
CA HIS A 304 18.47 -52.01 0.62
C HIS A 304 19.67 -51.26 1.16
N TYR A 305 20.67 -51.01 0.30
CA TYR A 305 21.90 -50.35 0.69
C TYR A 305 21.69 -48.87 1.04
N ASP A 306 22.09 -48.47 2.25
CA ASP A 306 22.25 -47.08 2.64
C ASP A 306 23.59 -46.92 3.37
N ILE A 307 24.47 -46.08 2.82
CA ILE A 307 25.79 -45.80 3.41
C ILE A 307 25.69 -45.18 4.82
N LYS A 308 24.56 -44.51 5.14
CA LYS A 308 24.34 -43.92 6.47
C LYS A 308 23.88 -44.97 7.49
N ASP A 309 23.43 -46.12 7.05
CA ASP A 309 22.92 -47.20 7.90
C ASP A 309 23.80 -48.45 7.76
N GLU A 310 24.76 -48.57 8.68
CA GLU A 310 25.68 -49.71 8.79
C GLU A 310 24.97 -51.06 8.96
N SER A 311 23.69 -51.08 9.35
CA SER A 311 22.93 -52.35 9.47
C SER A 311 22.58 -52.97 8.12
N THR A 312 22.66 -52.19 7.04
CA THR A 312 22.25 -52.62 5.69
C THR A 312 23.34 -53.37 4.91
N TYR A 313 24.58 -53.37 5.39
CA TYR A 313 25.72 -53.99 4.70
C TYR A 313 26.74 -54.60 5.67
N LYS A 314 27.66 -55.41 5.13
CA LYS A 314 28.83 -55.93 5.84
C LYS A 314 30.11 -55.42 5.18
N ILE A 315 31.05 -54.97 5.99
CA ILE A 315 32.32 -54.40 5.53
C ILE A 315 33.37 -55.51 5.42
N PHE A 316 34.09 -55.55 4.30
CA PHE A 316 35.21 -56.45 4.04
C PHE A 316 36.40 -55.68 3.42
N PRO A 317 37.64 -56.11 3.65
CA PRO A 317 38.81 -55.56 2.97
C PRO A 317 38.83 -55.95 1.49
N LEU A 318 39.48 -55.13 0.65
CA LEU A 318 39.60 -55.38 -0.79
C LEU A 318 40.18 -56.77 -1.16
N LYS A 319 41.01 -57.35 -0.29
CA LYS A 319 41.65 -58.66 -0.52
C LYS A 319 40.67 -59.82 -0.53
N ASP A 320 39.52 -59.66 0.12
CA ASP A 320 38.53 -60.73 0.25
C ASP A 320 37.58 -60.78 -0.97
N ILE A 321 37.80 -59.93 -1.97
CA ILE A 321 36.95 -59.85 -3.16
C ILE A 321 36.87 -61.19 -3.89
N ASP A 322 37.99 -61.90 -4.03
CA ASP A 322 38.08 -63.16 -4.77
C ASP A 322 37.14 -64.22 -4.17
N ASP A 323 36.97 -64.24 -2.84
CA ASP A 323 36.08 -65.17 -2.14
C ASP A 323 34.61 -64.71 -2.14
N LEU A 324 34.37 -63.39 -2.05
CA LEU A 324 33.02 -62.82 -1.95
C LEU A 324 32.22 -62.93 -3.24
N VAL A 325 32.88 -62.85 -4.39
CA VAL A 325 32.22 -62.86 -5.70
C VAL A 325 31.51 -64.21 -5.99
N TYR A 326 31.91 -65.29 -5.30
CA TYR A 326 31.26 -66.60 -5.37
C TYR A 326 30.05 -66.77 -4.44
N GLN A 327 29.81 -65.85 -3.49
CA GLN A 327 28.78 -65.98 -2.45
C GLN A 327 27.40 -65.44 -2.89
N SER A 328 26.91 -65.90 -4.04
CA SER A 328 25.61 -65.47 -4.62
C SER A 328 24.37 -65.84 -3.82
N ASP A 329 24.49 -66.81 -2.91
CA ASP A 329 23.38 -67.22 -2.04
C ASP A 329 23.22 -66.29 -0.82
N THR A 330 24.23 -65.46 -0.53
CA THR A 330 24.26 -64.59 0.66
C THR A 330 24.13 -63.12 0.30
N TYR A 331 24.79 -62.70 -0.78
CA TYR A 331 24.87 -61.30 -1.17
C TYR A 331 24.23 -61.04 -2.54
N ALA A 332 23.47 -59.95 -2.63
CA ALA A 332 22.83 -59.54 -3.88
C ALA A 332 23.78 -58.68 -4.74
N ILE A 333 24.52 -57.78 -4.10
CA ILE A 333 25.44 -56.84 -4.75
C ILE A 333 26.61 -56.52 -3.82
N LEU A 334 27.80 -56.42 -4.40
CA LEU A 334 29.02 -55.97 -3.73
C LEU A 334 29.32 -54.55 -4.18
N LYS A 335 29.29 -53.59 -3.26
CA LYS A 335 29.68 -52.19 -3.50
C LYS A 335 31.17 -52.06 -3.14
N ILE A 336 32.02 -51.81 -4.12
CA ILE A 336 33.47 -51.79 -3.96
C ILE A 336 33.96 -50.35 -4.06
N TYR A 337 34.48 -49.83 -2.95
CA TYR A 337 35.08 -48.50 -2.90
C TYR A 337 36.56 -48.59 -3.26
N CYS A 338 36.94 -47.92 -4.34
CA CYS A 338 38.31 -47.94 -4.86
C CYS A 338 38.76 -46.54 -5.22
N ASN A 339 40.01 -46.19 -4.93
CA ASN A 339 40.59 -44.92 -5.36
C ASN A 339 41.11 -45.07 -6.80
N ASP A 340 40.79 -44.09 -7.64
CA ASP A 340 41.41 -43.93 -8.97
C ASP A 340 42.64 -43.04 -8.80
N ASN A 341 43.82 -43.57 -9.15
CA ASN A 341 45.09 -42.87 -8.98
C ASN A 341 45.32 -41.79 -10.05
N ARG A 342 44.43 -41.67 -11.05
CA ARG A 342 44.50 -40.62 -12.08
C ARG A 342 44.09 -39.25 -11.51
N PRO A 343 44.56 -38.14 -12.11
CA PRO A 343 44.03 -36.82 -11.80
C PRO A 343 42.53 -36.76 -12.11
N ILE A 344 41.81 -35.91 -11.37
CA ILE A 344 40.33 -35.81 -11.40
C ILE A 344 39.80 -35.67 -12.84
N GLU A 345 40.45 -34.84 -13.66
CA GLU A 345 40.02 -34.57 -15.04
C GLU A 345 40.12 -35.80 -15.96
N GLN A 346 41.01 -36.74 -15.64
CA GLN A 346 41.24 -37.97 -16.42
C GLN A 346 40.57 -39.21 -15.80
N SER A 347 40.18 -39.14 -14.52
CA SER A 347 39.49 -40.24 -13.86
C SER A 347 38.10 -40.45 -14.47
N LEU A 348 37.78 -41.72 -14.74
CA LEU A 348 36.45 -42.09 -15.20
C LEU A 348 35.43 -42.06 -14.06
N LEU A 349 35.81 -42.48 -12.86
CA LEU A 349 34.90 -42.62 -11.72
C LEU A 349 34.45 -41.26 -11.17
N LYS A 350 35.38 -40.30 -11.04
CA LYS A 350 35.06 -38.94 -10.60
C LYS A 350 35.88 -37.89 -11.35
N ASN A 351 35.17 -37.05 -12.09
CA ASN A 351 35.73 -35.87 -12.75
C ASN A 351 35.14 -34.53 -12.26
N GLY A 352 34.29 -34.56 -11.22
CA GLY A 352 33.65 -33.38 -10.64
C GLY A 352 32.44 -32.85 -11.42
N ILE A 353 32.16 -33.39 -12.61
CA ILE A 353 31.00 -33.04 -13.45
C ILE A 353 30.00 -34.21 -13.49
N ILE A 354 30.52 -35.42 -13.67
CA ILE A 354 29.78 -36.68 -13.69
C ILE A 354 30.54 -37.70 -12.84
N ASP A 355 29.83 -38.31 -11.91
CA ASP A 355 30.29 -39.46 -11.15
C ASP A 355 29.77 -40.72 -11.84
N ILE A 356 30.69 -41.60 -12.24
CA ILE A 356 30.39 -42.85 -12.93
C ILE A 356 30.64 -44.01 -11.96
N SER A 357 29.64 -44.86 -11.81
CA SER A 357 29.76 -46.16 -11.16
C SER A 357 29.75 -47.25 -12.22
N LEU A 358 30.68 -48.19 -12.11
CA LEU A 358 30.83 -49.31 -13.04
C LEU A 358 30.23 -50.55 -12.42
N ILE A 359 29.30 -51.21 -13.11
CA ILE A 359 28.67 -52.44 -12.64
C ILE A 359 29.14 -53.60 -13.52
N ASP A 360 29.93 -54.51 -12.97
CA ASP A 360 30.26 -55.78 -13.63
C ASP A 360 29.15 -56.80 -13.34
N ALA A 361 28.52 -57.30 -14.40
CA ALA A 361 27.45 -58.27 -14.33
C ALA A 361 27.96 -59.71 -14.49
N PRO A 362 27.29 -60.70 -13.87
CA PRO A 362 27.58 -62.10 -14.12
C PRO A 362 27.41 -62.44 -15.60
N GLY A 363 28.23 -63.36 -16.11
CA GLY A 363 28.16 -63.76 -17.52
C GLY A 363 26.80 -64.34 -17.92
N LEU A 364 26.37 -64.08 -19.15
CA LEU A 364 25.06 -64.48 -19.67
C LEU A 364 24.98 -66.01 -19.87
N ASN A 365 24.40 -66.70 -18.89
CA ASN A 365 24.04 -68.13 -18.90
C ASN A 365 22.52 -68.28 -18.78
N MET A 366 22.00 -69.51 -18.93
CA MET A 366 20.57 -69.82 -18.80
C MET A 366 19.97 -69.34 -17.46
N ASP A 367 20.75 -69.41 -16.36
CA ASP A 367 20.28 -69.06 -15.00
C ASP A 367 20.48 -67.58 -14.63
N SER A 368 21.45 -66.88 -15.24
CA SER A 368 21.77 -65.47 -14.94
C SER A 368 21.14 -64.47 -15.92
N TYR A 369 20.73 -64.92 -17.11
CA TYR A 369 20.19 -64.07 -18.18
C TYR A 369 18.99 -63.22 -17.73
N GLN A 370 18.01 -63.81 -17.03
CA GLN A 370 16.79 -63.10 -16.63
C GLN A 370 17.09 -61.97 -15.63
N THR A 371 17.95 -62.24 -14.66
CA THR A 371 18.34 -61.25 -13.64
C THR A 371 19.12 -60.09 -14.27
N THR A 372 20.10 -60.40 -15.11
CA THR A 372 20.91 -59.40 -15.84
C THR A 372 20.05 -58.57 -16.79
N GLN A 373 19.06 -59.18 -17.45
CA GLN A 373 18.10 -58.49 -18.30
C GLN A 373 17.27 -57.50 -17.49
N VAL A 374 16.61 -57.94 -16.41
CA VAL A 374 15.77 -57.06 -15.56
C VAL A 374 16.60 -55.93 -14.96
N PHE A 375 17.83 -56.20 -14.54
CA PHE A 375 18.73 -55.20 -14.00
C PHE A 375 19.04 -54.11 -15.04
N SER A 376 19.36 -54.48 -16.29
CA SER A 376 19.67 -53.53 -17.38
C SER A 376 18.54 -52.56 -17.73
N ARG A 377 17.29 -52.91 -17.39
CA ARG A 377 16.09 -52.09 -17.62
C ARG A 377 15.91 -50.96 -16.62
N GLN A 378 16.64 -51.01 -15.50
CA GLN A 378 16.49 -50.00 -14.45
C GLN A 378 16.80 -48.60 -15.00
N GLU A 379 16.04 -47.61 -14.54
CA GLU A 379 16.19 -46.21 -14.99
C GLU A 379 17.56 -45.64 -14.58
N GLU A 380 18.13 -46.11 -13.46
CA GLU A 380 19.42 -45.65 -12.93
C GLU A 380 20.62 -46.01 -13.82
N ILE A 381 20.46 -46.96 -14.76
CA ILE A 381 21.51 -47.36 -15.70
C ILE A 381 21.42 -46.49 -16.94
N ASP A 382 22.38 -45.59 -17.11
CA ASP A 382 22.43 -44.67 -18.26
C ASP A 382 22.99 -45.34 -19.51
N LEU A 383 23.88 -46.32 -19.33
CA LEU A 383 24.61 -46.96 -20.42
C LEU A 383 24.80 -48.46 -20.19
N VAL A 384 24.56 -49.25 -21.24
CA VAL A 384 24.87 -50.69 -21.28
C VAL A 384 26.06 -50.93 -22.22
N VAL A 385 27.09 -51.58 -21.70
CA VAL A 385 28.30 -52.01 -22.42
C VAL A 385 28.28 -53.52 -22.56
N PHE A 386 28.21 -54.02 -23.79
CA PHE A 386 28.20 -55.44 -24.12
C PHE A 386 29.58 -55.89 -24.63
N VAL A 387 30.26 -56.72 -23.85
CA VAL A 387 31.62 -57.22 -24.15
C VAL A 387 31.54 -58.56 -24.88
N VAL A 388 32.18 -58.63 -26.05
CA VAL A 388 32.23 -59.78 -26.96
C VAL A 388 33.68 -60.24 -27.11
N ASP A 389 33.93 -61.55 -27.06
CA ASP A 389 35.24 -62.09 -27.43
C ASP A 389 35.39 -62.08 -28.96
N ALA A 390 36.44 -61.43 -29.50
CA ALA A 390 36.70 -61.36 -30.94
C ALA A 390 36.87 -62.73 -31.63
N LYS A 391 37.24 -63.79 -30.89
CA LYS A 391 37.33 -65.15 -31.43
C LYS A 391 35.96 -65.82 -31.56
N ASN A 392 35.01 -65.43 -30.72
CA ASN A 392 33.68 -66.02 -30.65
C ASN A 392 32.68 -65.19 -31.47
N HIS A 393 31.62 -65.82 -31.96
CA HIS A 393 30.48 -65.09 -32.53
C HIS A 393 29.47 -64.82 -31.41
N PHE A 394 28.58 -63.83 -31.57
CA PHE A 394 27.52 -63.57 -30.59
C PHE A 394 26.71 -64.85 -30.30
N THR A 395 26.60 -65.22 -29.03
CA THR A 395 25.77 -66.35 -28.59
C THR A 395 24.28 -66.04 -28.81
N LEU A 396 23.41 -67.06 -28.75
CA LEU A 396 21.96 -66.85 -28.82
C LEU A 396 21.47 -65.99 -27.65
N SER A 397 21.93 -66.28 -26.42
CA SER A 397 21.58 -65.49 -25.23
C SER A 397 22.09 -64.04 -25.32
N GLY A 398 23.29 -63.82 -25.86
CA GLY A 398 23.81 -62.48 -26.12
C GLY A 398 23.00 -61.71 -27.16
N LYS A 399 22.57 -62.37 -28.24
CA LYS A 399 21.70 -61.77 -29.26
C LYS A 399 20.34 -61.37 -28.70
N GLU A 400 19.72 -62.25 -27.92
CA GLU A 400 18.44 -61.96 -27.25
C GLU A 400 18.56 -60.81 -26.24
N PHE A 401 19.66 -60.78 -25.47
CA PHE A 401 19.95 -59.68 -24.55
C PHE A 401 20.07 -58.35 -25.28
N ILE A 402 20.91 -58.27 -26.32
CA ILE A 402 21.12 -57.04 -27.10
C ILE A 402 19.82 -56.58 -27.75
N SER A 403 19.05 -57.49 -28.36
CA SER A 403 17.79 -57.14 -28.99
C SER A 403 16.77 -56.60 -27.97
N SER A 404 16.71 -57.21 -26.77
CA SER A 404 15.86 -56.71 -25.69
C SER A 404 16.33 -55.36 -25.16
N ALA A 405 17.63 -55.18 -24.91
CA ALA A 405 18.18 -53.95 -24.34
C ALA A 405 18.12 -52.79 -25.34
N ALA A 406 18.26 -53.09 -26.65
CA ALA A 406 18.22 -52.09 -27.71
C ALA A 406 16.83 -51.47 -27.85
N ASN A 407 15.76 -52.24 -27.61
CA ASN A 407 14.40 -51.74 -27.59
C ASN A 407 14.13 -50.74 -26.44
N GLU A 408 14.98 -50.73 -25.41
CA GLU A 408 14.74 -49.96 -24.18
C GLU A 408 15.66 -48.75 -24.05
N LYS A 409 16.96 -48.93 -24.32
CA LYS A 409 17.97 -47.85 -24.22
C LYS A 409 18.31 -47.22 -25.58
N ASN A 410 17.73 -47.72 -26.68
CA ASN A 410 17.96 -47.35 -28.10
C ASN A 410 19.39 -47.55 -28.62
N LEU A 411 20.42 -47.28 -27.81
CA LEU A 411 21.84 -47.39 -28.15
C LEU A 411 22.55 -48.23 -27.10
N ILE A 412 23.41 -49.15 -27.55
CA ILE A 412 24.21 -50.04 -26.71
C ILE A 412 25.67 -49.90 -27.15
N PHE A 413 26.60 -49.81 -26.21
CA PHE A 413 28.02 -49.87 -26.51
C PHE A 413 28.45 -51.33 -26.69
N ILE A 414 29.09 -51.68 -27.80
CA ILE A 414 29.58 -53.03 -28.09
C ILE A 414 31.10 -53.00 -28.11
N VAL A 415 31.72 -53.76 -27.22
CA VAL A 415 33.18 -53.83 -27.06
C VAL A 415 33.66 -55.22 -27.46
N ILE A 416 34.41 -55.28 -28.55
CA ILE A 416 35.04 -56.50 -29.05
C ILE A 416 36.43 -56.60 -28.41
N ASN A 417 36.56 -57.46 -27.40
CA ASN A 417 37.79 -57.67 -26.65
C ASN A 417 38.65 -58.80 -27.25
N LYS A 418 39.93 -58.90 -26.85
CA LYS A 418 40.92 -59.88 -27.36
C LYS A 418 41.19 -59.73 -28.86
N PHE A 419 41.12 -58.50 -29.38
CA PHE A 419 41.30 -58.21 -30.80
C PHE A 419 42.74 -58.44 -31.28
N ASP A 420 43.71 -58.38 -30.38
CA ASP A 420 45.12 -58.79 -30.56
C ASP A 420 45.25 -60.22 -31.10
N SER A 421 44.35 -61.11 -30.66
CA SER A 421 44.40 -62.53 -31.01
C SER A 421 43.81 -62.87 -32.38
N VAL A 422 43.25 -61.89 -33.10
CA VAL A 422 42.61 -62.09 -34.40
C VAL A 422 43.62 -61.90 -35.53
N LYS A 423 43.76 -62.91 -36.39
CA LYS A 423 44.68 -62.87 -37.54
C LYS A 423 44.19 -61.95 -38.67
N ASP A 424 42.91 -62.06 -39.03
CA ASP A 424 42.28 -61.30 -40.12
C ASP A 424 41.26 -60.30 -39.53
N LYS A 425 41.76 -59.11 -39.22
CA LYS A 425 41.03 -58.04 -38.52
C LYS A 425 39.86 -57.51 -39.36
N ASP A 426 40.07 -57.24 -40.65
CA ASP A 426 39.05 -56.65 -41.53
C ASP A 426 37.86 -57.60 -41.77
N LYS A 427 38.12 -58.90 -41.86
CA LYS A 427 37.05 -59.90 -41.98
C LYS A 427 36.25 -60.03 -40.69
N CYS A 428 36.90 -59.93 -39.53
CA CYS A 428 36.24 -59.94 -38.24
C CYS A 428 35.33 -58.72 -38.07
N MET A 429 35.85 -57.52 -38.34
CA MET A 429 35.09 -56.26 -38.23
C MET A 429 33.82 -56.28 -39.08
N ARG A 430 33.91 -56.67 -40.36
CA ARG A 430 32.74 -56.76 -41.25
C ARG A 430 31.68 -57.72 -40.72
N LYS A 431 32.08 -58.93 -40.32
CA LYS A 431 31.15 -59.94 -39.78
C LYS A 431 30.43 -59.47 -38.52
N ILE A 432 31.11 -58.74 -37.65
CA ILE A 432 30.51 -58.23 -36.42
C ILE A 432 29.55 -57.10 -36.74
N LEU A 433 29.93 -56.16 -37.60
CA LEU A 433 29.04 -55.07 -38.04
C LEU A 433 27.78 -55.59 -38.72
N ASP A 434 27.89 -56.60 -39.61
CA ASP A 434 26.74 -57.24 -40.24
C ASP A 434 25.78 -57.85 -39.20
N GLN A 435 26.33 -58.44 -38.13
CA GLN A 435 25.51 -58.99 -37.04
C GLN A 435 24.88 -57.88 -36.18
N VAL A 436 25.63 -56.84 -35.84
CA VAL A 436 25.11 -55.68 -35.10
C VAL A 436 23.98 -55.01 -35.87
N GLN A 437 24.07 -54.88 -37.19
CA GLN A 437 23.00 -54.34 -38.04
C GLN A 437 21.67 -55.06 -37.85
N SER A 438 21.71 -56.39 -37.65
CA SER A 438 20.50 -57.19 -37.43
C SER A 438 19.94 -57.10 -36.01
N LEU A 439 20.79 -56.77 -35.02
CA LEU A 439 20.43 -56.78 -33.59
C LEU A 439 20.06 -55.39 -33.07
N SER A 440 20.83 -54.37 -33.44
CA SER A 440 20.63 -52.97 -33.07
C SER A 440 20.97 -52.06 -34.27
N PRO A 441 19.96 -51.67 -35.07
CA PRO A 441 20.19 -50.90 -36.29
C PRO A 441 20.69 -49.48 -36.00
N ASP A 442 20.30 -48.87 -34.88
CA ASP A 442 20.74 -47.52 -34.51
C ASP A 442 22.20 -47.51 -34.06
N THR A 443 22.63 -48.51 -33.28
CA THR A 443 24.06 -48.72 -32.95
C THR A 443 24.92 -48.92 -34.20
N HIS A 444 24.37 -49.54 -35.25
CA HIS A 444 25.09 -49.73 -36.51
C HIS A 444 25.25 -48.43 -37.32
N LYS A 445 24.27 -47.52 -37.31
CA LYS A 445 24.36 -46.23 -38.02
C LYS A 445 25.55 -45.42 -37.51
N ASP A 446 25.73 -45.41 -36.19
CA ASP A 446 26.78 -44.66 -35.50
C ASP A 446 27.93 -45.57 -35.02
N ALA A 447 28.18 -46.69 -35.71
CA ALA A 447 29.09 -47.75 -35.25
C ALA A 447 30.52 -47.28 -34.91
N ARG A 448 30.96 -46.13 -35.43
CA ARG A 448 32.27 -45.55 -35.06
C ARG A 448 32.35 -45.16 -33.59
N ASP A 449 31.24 -44.71 -33.01
CA ASP A 449 31.19 -44.18 -31.64
C ASP A 449 30.68 -45.21 -30.62
N PHE A 450 30.08 -46.32 -31.10
CA PHE A 450 29.47 -47.34 -30.25
C PHE A 450 30.06 -48.74 -30.39
N VAL A 451 30.82 -49.05 -31.46
CA VAL A 451 31.43 -50.36 -31.69
C VAL A 451 32.94 -50.24 -31.65
N HIS A 452 33.55 -50.81 -30.61
CA HIS A 452 34.98 -50.65 -30.33
C HIS A 452 35.71 -51.98 -30.36
N PHE A 453 36.90 -52.00 -30.96
CA PHE A 453 37.75 -53.19 -31.03
C PHE A 453 38.96 -52.92 -30.14
N VAL A 454 39.10 -53.68 -29.04
CA VAL A 454 40.08 -53.41 -27.98
C VAL A 454 40.80 -54.67 -27.51
N SER A 455 41.89 -54.48 -26.77
CA SER A 455 42.65 -55.57 -26.15
C SER A 455 42.97 -55.24 -24.68
N SER A 456 42.05 -55.57 -23.77
CA SER A 456 42.14 -55.20 -22.34
C SER A 456 43.38 -55.73 -21.63
N ASN A 457 43.91 -56.90 -22.05
CA ASN A 457 45.05 -57.55 -21.42
C ASN A 457 46.39 -56.81 -21.65
N ASN A 458 46.48 -55.95 -22.67
CA ASN A 458 47.71 -55.21 -22.96
C ASN A 458 47.88 -54.02 -22.01
N ILE A 459 46.75 -53.38 -21.64
CA ILE A 459 46.71 -52.19 -20.77
C ILE A 459 47.11 -52.55 -19.33
N GLN A 460 46.86 -53.78 -18.89
CA GLN A 460 47.15 -54.24 -17.52
C GLN A 460 48.63 -54.57 -17.26
N LYS A 461 49.41 -54.91 -18.29
CA LYS A 461 50.79 -55.37 -18.13
C LYS A 461 51.78 -54.26 -17.80
N ASP A 462 51.39 -53.01 -18.04
CA ASP A 462 52.28 -51.84 -17.95
C ASP A 462 52.09 -51.04 -16.65
N ASN A 463 51.41 -51.59 -15.64
CA ASN A 463 51.27 -50.95 -14.33
C ASN A 463 52.51 -51.27 -13.46
N PRO A 464 53.35 -50.29 -13.10
CA PRO A 464 54.54 -50.51 -12.28
C PRO A 464 54.11 -50.59 -10.81
N GLY A 465 53.61 -51.75 -10.38
CA GLY A 465 53.08 -51.91 -9.03
C GLY A 465 53.28 -53.26 -8.37
N ASP A 466 53.41 -54.35 -9.12
CA ASP A 466 53.58 -55.69 -8.55
C ASP A 466 54.69 -56.45 -9.29
N GLY A 467 55.87 -56.52 -8.68
CA GLY A 467 57.00 -57.27 -9.22
C GLY A 467 58.26 -57.18 -8.36
N ASP A 468 58.30 -57.92 -7.25
CA ASP A 468 59.56 -58.32 -6.62
C ASP A 468 60.38 -59.16 -7.61
N GLY A 469 61.39 -58.57 -8.23
CA GLY A 469 62.35 -59.24 -9.12
C GLY A 469 63.58 -58.35 -9.39
N PRO A 470 64.82 -58.86 -9.27
CA PRO A 470 66.00 -58.00 -9.19
C PRO A 470 66.58 -57.66 -10.57
N GLY A 471 66.87 -56.36 -10.77
CA GLY A 471 67.91 -55.86 -11.67
C GLY A 471 67.45 -55.44 -13.07
N ASN A 472 67.50 -54.14 -13.34
CA ASN A 472 68.34 -53.52 -14.38
C ASN A 472 68.30 -51.98 -14.25
N ASP A 473 69.39 -51.35 -14.69
CA ASP A 473 69.87 -50.00 -14.36
C ASP A 473 68.91 -48.80 -14.59
N PRO A 474 69.11 -47.68 -13.86
CA PRO A 474 68.33 -46.47 -14.03
C PRO A 474 68.95 -45.58 -15.12
N ASP A 475 68.37 -45.58 -16.32
CA ASP A 475 68.60 -44.50 -17.28
C ASP A 475 67.66 -43.33 -16.96
N ASP A 476 68.29 -42.25 -16.54
CA ASP A 476 67.75 -40.95 -16.20
C ASP A 476 67.25 -40.22 -17.46
N ASN A 477 65.93 -40.09 -17.60
CA ASN A 477 65.34 -39.04 -18.42
C ASN A 477 63.94 -38.69 -17.88
N GLY A 478 63.82 -37.45 -17.40
CA GLY A 478 62.60 -36.90 -16.81
C GLY A 478 61.45 -36.76 -17.81
N GLY A 479 60.25 -37.05 -17.31
CA GLY A 479 58.97 -36.86 -17.98
C GLY A 479 57.94 -37.81 -17.38
N GLY A 480 57.18 -37.35 -16.39
CA GLY A 480 56.07 -38.10 -15.78
C GLY A 480 54.90 -38.24 -16.75
N ASP A 481 55.07 -39.04 -17.80
CA ASP A 481 54.00 -39.41 -18.72
C ASP A 481 53.48 -40.79 -18.31
N ALA A 482 52.18 -40.87 -18.07
CA ALA A 482 51.47 -42.12 -17.79
C ALA A 482 51.71 -43.11 -18.94
N GLY A 483 51.65 -44.41 -18.64
CA GLY A 483 52.05 -45.51 -19.54
C GLY A 483 51.49 -45.45 -20.97
N PRO A 484 52.10 -46.18 -21.93
CA PRO A 484 51.82 -46.03 -23.35
C PRO A 484 50.37 -46.43 -23.67
N ASP A 485 49.53 -45.41 -23.90
CA ASP A 485 48.10 -45.58 -24.14
C ASP A 485 47.81 -46.36 -25.45
N ASP A 486 46.91 -47.35 -25.39
CA ASP A 486 46.33 -47.97 -26.58
C ASP A 486 45.34 -46.98 -27.21
N PRO A 487 45.60 -46.46 -28.44
CA PRO A 487 44.77 -45.43 -29.05
C PRO A 487 43.32 -45.87 -29.29
N ASP A 488 43.09 -47.19 -29.43
CA ASP A 488 41.74 -47.73 -29.61
C ASP A 488 40.97 -47.75 -28.28
N PHE A 489 41.67 -47.90 -27.14
CA PHE A 489 41.07 -47.87 -25.81
C PHE A 489 40.78 -46.45 -25.33
N ASP A 490 41.69 -45.50 -25.57
CA ASP A 490 41.43 -44.07 -25.30
C ASP A 490 40.25 -43.55 -26.10
N HIS A 491 40.10 -44.02 -27.34
CA HIS A 491 38.96 -43.69 -28.18
C HIS A 491 37.64 -44.19 -27.56
N LEU A 492 37.63 -45.42 -27.08
CA LEU A 492 36.48 -45.98 -26.36
C LEU A 492 36.16 -45.17 -25.09
N GLU A 493 37.15 -44.83 -24.26
CA GLU A 493 36.93 -44.06 -23.04
C GLU A 493 36.37 -42.66 -23.34
N ALA A 494 36.87 -41.99 -24.38
CA ALA A 494 36.36 -40.69 -24.82
C ALA A 494 34.92 -40.77 -25.35
N CYS A 495 34.60 -41.77 -26.19
CA CYS A 495 33.24 -41.97 -26.70
C CYS A 495 32.24 -42.30 -25.58
N LEU A 496 32.62 -43.17 -24.65
CA LEU A 496 31.83 -43.52 -23.48
C LEU A 496 31.52 -42.27 -22.63
N ARG A 497 32.53 -41.44 -22.37
CA ARG A 497 32.38 -40.20 -21.59
C ARG A 497 31.44 -39.20 -22.28
N ASN A 498 31.63 -38.96 -23.57
CA ASN A 498 30.79 -38.04 -24.34
C ASN A 498 29.34 -38.51 -24.39
N PHE A 499 29.13 -39.81 -24.60
CA PHE A 499 27.79 -40.37 -24.66
C PHE A 499 27.04 -40.24 -23.32
N ILE A 500 27.72 -40.50 -22.19
CA ILE A 500 27.11 -40.33 -20.87
C ILE A 500 26.74 -38.85 -20.63
N LEU A 501 27.61 -37.91 -21.00
CA LEU A 501 27.34 -36.47 -20.93
C LEU A 501 26.11 -36.07 -21.75
N GLU A 502 26.02 -36.56 -22.98
CA GLU A 502 24.90 -36.29 -23.88
C GLU A 502 23.60 -36.92 -23.40
N LYS A 503 23.62 -38.20 -22.99
CA LYS A 503 22.43 -38.85 -22.45
C LYS A 503 21.93 -38.15 -21.19
N ARG A 504 22.82 -37.63 -20.36
CA ARG A 504 22.43 -36.83 -19.20
C ARG A 504 21.83 -35.48 -19.58
N SER A 505 22.37 -34.77 -20.56
CA SER A 505 21.78 -33.50 -20.98
C SER A 505 20.34 -33.69 -21.48
N LEU A 506 20.09 -34.77 -22.22
CA LEU A 506 18.76 -35.11 -22.75
C LEU A 506 17.81 -35.71 -21.70
N SER A 507 18.30 -36.57 -20.80
CA SER A 507 17.45 -37.29 -19.84
C SER A 507 17.21 -36.53 -18.52
N LYS A 508 18.17 -35.69 -18.10
CA LYS A 508 18.08 -34.91 -16.85
C LYS A 508 17.78 -33.42 -17.11
N LEU A 509 18.51 -32.74 -18.00
CA LEU A 509 18.38 -31.28 -18.17
C LEU A 509 17.21 -30.86 -19.07
N LEU A 510 16.96 -31.58 -20.17
CA LEU A 510 15.94 -31.22 -21.16
C LEU A 510 14.50 -31.22 -20.59
N PRO A 511 14.05 -32.22 -19.79
CA PRO A 511 12.73 -32.16 -19.17
C PRO A 511 12.55 -30.94 -18.27
N SER A 512 13.60 -30.58 -17.52
CA SER A 512 13.62 -29.42 -16.64
C SER A 512 13.57 -28.11 -17.42
N LYS A 513 14.34 -28.00 -18.52
CA LYS A 513 14.26 -26.85 -19.46
C LYS A 513 12.84 -26.70 -19.99
N ASN A 514 12.25 -27.78 -20.50
CA ASN A 514 10.92 -27.79 -21.09
C ASN A 514 9.84 -27.39 -20.08
N TYR A 515 9.95 -27.89 -18.84
CA TYR A 515 9.03 -27.51 -17.76
C TYR A 515 9.15 -26.02 -17.43
N LEU A 516 10.39 -25.53 -17.24
CA LEU A 516 10.66 -24.14 -16.90
C LEU A 516 10.20 -23.17 -17.99
N PHE A 517 10.46 -23.49 -19.25
CA PHE A 517 10.03 -22.70 -20.40
C PHE A 517 8.50 -22.60 -20.49
N ARG A 518 7.79 -23.71 -20.25
CA ARG A 518 6.32 -23.73 -20.23
C ARG A 518 5.79 -22.90 -19.05
N LEU A 519 6.40 -23.00 -17.87
CA LEU A 519 5.99 -22.27 -16.68
C LEU A 519 6.17 -20.77 -16.87
N LEU A 520 7.34 -20.35 -17.37
CA LEU A 520 7.62 -18.94 -17.66
C LEU A 520 6.71 -18.39 -18.75
N SER A 521 6.30 -19.22 -19.72
CA SER A 521 5.31 -18.83 -20.73
C SER A 521 3.91 -18.66 -20.13
N ASP A 522 3.48 -19.55 -19.25
CA ASP A 522 2.21 -19.40 -18.51
C ASP A 522 2.23 -18.11 -17.66
N LEU A 523 3.34 -17.85 -16.96
CA LEU A 523 3.53 -16.63 -16.15
C LEU A 523 3.51 -15.37 -17.01
N GLU A 524 4.19 -15.37 -18.16
CA GLU A 524 4.18 -14.24 -19.09
C GLU A 524 2.75 -13.85 -19.49
N VAL A 525 1.93 -14.83 -19.82
CA VAL A 525 0.53 -14.60 -20.20
C VAL A 525 -0.28 -14.07 -19.02
N LEU A 526 -0.16 -14.70 -17.84
CA LEU A 526 -0.87 -14.26 -16.63
C LEU A 526 -0.52 -12.81 -16.26
N PHE A 527 0.77 -12.46 -16.33
CA PHE A 527 1.26 -11.13 -16.00
C PHE A 527 0.82 -10.07 -17.02
N LYS A 528 0.88 -10.35 -18.32
CA LYS A 528 0.38 -9.44 -19.36
C LYS A 528 -1.11 -9.13 -19.19
N LEU A 529 -1.92 -10.15 -18.89
CA LEU A 529 -3.36 -9.95 -18.67
C LEU A 529 -3.64 -9.04 -17.47
N ASN A 530 -2.95 -9.28 -16.35
CA ASN A 530 -3.13 -8.47 -15.15
C ASN A 530 -2.61 -7.05 -15.34
N GLU A 531 -1.46 -6.86 -16.00
CA GLU A 531 -0.94 -5.53 -16.35
C GLU A 531 -1.96 -4.71 -17.15
N GLN A 532 -2.57 -5.30 -18.18
CA GLN A 532 -3.59 -4.65 -19.00
C GLN A 532 -4.84 -4.30 -18.19
N LEU A 533 -5.31 -5.23 -17.34
CA LEU A 533 -6.48 -5.03 -16.49
C LEU A 533 -6.28 -3.85 -15.52
N TYR A 534 -5.16 -3.84 -14.78
CA TYR A 534 -4.87 -2.75 -13.83
C TYR A 534 -4.57 -1.42 -14.53
N SER A 535 -4.00 -1.45 -15.75
CA SER A 535 -3.83 -0.25 -16.56
C SER A 535 -5.19 0.38 -16.89
N LYS A 536 -6.16 -0.43 -17.32
CA LYS A 536 -7.51 0.05 -17.63
C LYS A 536 -8.26 0.55 -16.40
N GLU A 537 -8.24 -0.21 -15.30
CA GLU A 537 -8.86 0.22 -14.03
C GLU A 537 -8.26 1.54 -13.52
N LYS A 538 -6.95 1.72 -13.67
CA LYS A 538 -6.26 2.97 -13.32
C LYS A 538 -6.77 4.14 -14.16
N GLU A 539 -6.92 3.98 -15.47
CA GLU A 539 -7.45 5.02 -16.35
C GLU A 539 -8.89 5.41 -15.98
N GLU A 540 -9.75 4.42 -15.71
CA GLU A 540 -11.13 4.64 -15.27
C GLU A 540 -11.19 5.39 -13.94
N MET A 541 -10.40 5.01 -12.95
CA MET A 541 -10.33 5.69 -11.66
C MET A 541 -9.78 7.11 -11.75
N ILE A 542 -8.79 7.36 -12.62
CA ILE A 542 -8.29 8.72 -12.89
C ILE A 542 -9.39 9.58 -13.50
N LYS A 543 -10.18 9.02 -14.43
CA LYS A 543 -11.31 9.72 -15.03
C LYS A 543 -12.37 10.07 -13.99
N GLU A 544 -12.76 9.13 -13.13
CA GLU A 544 -13.72 9.39 -12.04
C GLU A 544 -13.20 10.44 -11.05
N LEU A 545 -11.91 10.38 -10.70
CA LEU A 545 -11.27 11.36 -9.82
C LEU A 545 -11.31 12.77 -10.42
N ASN A 546 -11.02 12.90 -11.72
CA ASN A 546 -11.08 14.17 -12.45
C ASN A 546 -12.50 14.74 -12.52
N GLU A 547 -13.54 13.91 -12.49
CA GLU A 547 -14.94 14.36 -12.43
C GLU A 547 -15.38 14.82 -11.03
N ILE A 548 -14.88 14.18 -9.97
CA ILE A 548 -15.27 14.47 -8.57
C ILE A 548 -14.49 15.65 -7.99
N MET A 549 -13.20 15.77 -8.32
CA MET A 549 -12.31 16.81 -7.77
C MET A 549 -12.87 18.25 -7.93
N PRO A 550 -13.32 18.70 -9.12
CA PRO A 550 -13.86 20.06 -9.26
C PRO A 550 -15.20 20.25 -8.52
N LYS A 551 -16.02 19.19 -8.40
CA LYS A 551 -17.28 19.24 -7.64
C LYS A 551 -16.99 19.45 -6.15
N TYR A 552 -16.01 18.73 -5.60
CA TYR A 552 -15.57 18.88 -4.23
C TYR A 552 -15.01 20.28 -3.95
N GLU A 553 -14.08 20.77 -4.78
CA GLU A 553 -13.49 22.10 -4.60
C GLU A 553 -14.52 23.22 -4.71
N SER A 554 -15.42 23.15 -5.69
CA SER A 554 -16.47 24.14 -5.85
C SER A 554 -17.49 24.11 -4.70
N ALA A 555 -17.78 22.95 -4.12
CA ALA A 555 -18.64 22.83 -2.93
C ALA A 555 -17.97 23.42 -1.69
N MET A 556 -16.67 23.18 -1.50
CA MET A 556 -15.88 23.75 -0.40
C MET A 556 -15.83 25.29 -0.48
N GLN A 557 -15.55 25.84 -1.66
CA GLN A 557 -15.54 27.30 -1.87
C GLN A 557 -16.90 27.94 -1.62
N ARG A 558 -17.99 27.27 -2.04
CA ARG A 558 -19.36 27.74 -1.80
C ARG A 558 -19.71 27.76 -0.31
N SER A 559 -19.33 26.72 0.44
CA SER A 559 -19.54 26.66 1.89
C SER A 559 -18.92 27.85 2.63
N VAL A 560 -17.67 28.22 2.30
CA VAL A 560 -16.99 29.39 2.89
C VAL A 560 -17.74 30.68 2.59
N LYS A 561 -18.11 30.91 1.31
CA LYS A 561 -18.84 32.11 0.90
C LYS A 561 -20.20 32.26 1.62
N ILE A 562 -20.91 31.14 1.80
CA ILE A 562 -22.21 31.15 2.47
C ILE A 562 -22.07 31.37 3.97
N ASN A 563 -21.05 30.80 4.60
CA ASN A 563 -20.75 31.07 6.01
C ASN A 563 -20.51 32.57 6.25
N ASP A 564 -19.70 33.21 5.41
CA ASP A 564 -19.46 34.65 5.48
C ASP A 564 -20.73 35.47 5.28
N ALA A 565 -21.58 35.08 4.32
CA ALA A 565 -22.86 35.73 4.06
C ALA A 565 -23.81 35.64 5.27
N ILE A 566 -23.92 34.45 5.90
CA ILE A 566 -24.75 34.23 7.08
C ILE A 566 -24.22 35.05 8.28
N ASN A 567 -22.90 35.04 8.52
CA ASN A 567 -22.31 35.83 9.60
C ASN A 567 -22.56 37.33 9.42
N LYS A 568 -22.50 37.83 8.17
CA LYS A 568 -22.84 39.21 7.84
C LYS A 568 -24.30 39.54 8.13
N ILE A 569 -25.23 38.62 7.84
CA ILE A 569 -26.66 38.77 8.19
C ILE A 569 -26.84 38.84 9.72
N ILE A 570 -26.16 37.97 10.47
CA ILE A 570 -26.23 37.92 11.94
C ILE A 570 -25.75 39.24 12.54
N GLU A 571 -24.57 39.71 12.13
CA GLU A 571 -23.97 40.95 12.67
C GLU A 571 -24.76 42.21 12.29
N ASN A 572 -25.24 42.29 11.05
CA ASN A 572 -26.08 43.41 10.62
C ASN A 572 -27.39 43.46 11.42
N THR A 573 -28.01 42.30 11.65
CA THR A 573 -29.28 42.23 12.40
C THR A 573 -29.08 42.54 13.88
N ALA A 574 -28.01 42.04 14.49
CA ALA A 574 -27.66 42.36 15.88
C ALA A 574 -27.38 43.86 16.06
N THR A 575 -26.70 44.47 15.09
CA THR A 575 -26.39 45.92 15.10
C THR A 575 -27.65 46.76 14.92
N ASP A 576 -28.54 46.38 13.99
CA ASP A 576 -29.83 47.05 13.78
C ASP A 576 -30.70 47.00 15.05
N VAL A 577 -30.88 45.82 15.63
CA VAL A 577 -31.65 45.64 16.86
C VAL A 577 -31.05 46.41 18.04
N TYR A 578 -29.72 46.44 18.14
CA TYR A 578 -29.02 47.23 19.16
C TYR A 578 -29.32 48.73 19.02
N ASN A 579 -29.16 49.28 17.81
CA ASN A 579 -29.37 50.69 17.53
C ASN A 579 -30.85 51.08 17.73
N TYR A 580 -31.78 50.25 17.26
CA TYR A 580 -33.22 50.46 17.45
C TYR A 580 -33.58 50.47 18.94
N SER A 581 -33.19 49.43 19.68
CA SER A 581 -33.50 49.32 21.11
C SER A 581 -32.93 50.48 21.91
N LYS A 582 -31.69 50.90 21.58
CA LYS A 582 -31.04 52.03 22.26
C LYS A 582 -31.78 53.33 21.98
N LYS A 583 -32.08 53.59 20.70
CA LYS A 583 -32.83 54.77 20.26
C LYS A 583 -34.21 54.84 20.92
N THR A 584 -34.97 53.75 20.94
CA THR A 584 -36.30 53.71 21.57
C THR A 584 -36.24 53.98 23.07
N ILE A 585 -35.23 53.45 23.79
CA ILE A 585 -35.06 53.74 25.22
C ILE A 585 -34.68 55.21 25.42
N ASP A 586 -33.75 55.75 24.63
CA ASP A 586 -33.31 57.15 24.71
C ASP A 586 -34.46 58.13 24.39
N GLU A 587 -35.28 57.85 23.37
CA GLU A 587 -36.48 58.61 23.03
C GLU A 587 -37.51 58.58 24.16
N THR A 588 -37.75 57.42 24.76
CA THR A 588 -38.69 57.29 25.90
C THR A 588 -38.22 58.12 27.10
N ILE A 589 -36.90 58.14 27.38
CA ILE A 589 -36.31 58.97 28.44
C ILE A 589 -36.50 60.47 28.15
N ALA A 590 -36.39 60.87 26.87
CA ALA A 590 -36.65 62.24 26.47
C ALA A 590 -38.13 62.64 26.64
N GLU A 591 -39.07 61.78 26.20
CA GLU A 591 -40.52 61.98 26.31
C GLU A 591 -41.02 62.08 27.77
N MET A 592 -40.41 61.33 28.70
CA MET A 592 -40.73 61.40 30.12
C MET A 592 -40.54 62.81 30.72
N ASN A 593 -39.70 63.65 30.11
CA ASN A 593 -39.48 65.02 30.57
C ASN A 593 -40.58 66.01 30.15
N SER A 594 -41.44 65.65 29.18
CA SER A 594 -42.38 66.58 28.53
C SER A 594 -43.87 66.28 28.71
N GLU A 595 -44.26 65.03 29.00
CA GLU A 595 -45.67 64.62 29.05
C GLU A 595 -46.21 64.36 30.45
N ASN A 596 -47.34 64.96 30.82
CA ASN A 596 -48.03 64.65 32.09
C ASN A 596 -48.70 63.27 32.02
N LEU A 597 -48.19 62.31 32.82
CA LEU A 597 -48.62 60.91 32.76
C LEU A 597 -49.88 60.62 33.61
N ILE A 598 -50.20 61.45 34.61
CA ILE A 598 -51.29 61.23 35.58
C ILE A 598 -51.94 62.57 35.95
N GLU A 599 -53.27 62.59 36.09
CA GLU A 599 -54.05 63.76 36.56
C GLU A 599 -53.92 63.95 38.08
N TYR A 600 -53.74 65.20 38.52
CA TYR A 600 -53.51 65.54 39.93
C TYR A 600 -54.82 65.73 40.71
N SER A 601 -55.05 64.92 41.74
CA SER A 601 -56.30 64.89 42.52
C SER A 601 -56.36 65.86 43.71
N GLY A 602 -55.28 66.62 43.99
CA GLY A 602 -55.21 67.63 45.05
C GLY A 602 -54.18 67.33 46.15
N LEU A 603 -54.03 68.26 47.11
CA LEU A 603 -52.97 68.24 48.15
C LEU A 603 -53.05 67.06 49.13
N LYS A 604 -54.24 66.47 49.33
CA LYS A 604 -54.44 65.36 50.28
C LYS A 604 -53.81 64.05 49.80
N ASP A 605 -53.69 63.86 48.49
CA ASP A 605 -53.17 62.63 47.86
C ASP A 605 -51.77 62.83 47.25
N LEU A 606 -51.04 63.87 47.68
CA LEU A 606 -49.72 64.22 47.15
C LEU A 606 -48.70 63.06 47.24
N TYR A 607 -48.69 62.36 48.38
CA TYR A 607 -47.80 61.21 48.58
C TYR A 607 -48.18 60.05 47.64
N GLN A 608 -49.47 59.76 47.52
CA GLN A 608 -49.98 58.71 46.63
C GLN A 608 -49.66 59.01 45.16
N TYR A 609 -49.92 60.25 44.72
CA TYR A 609 -49.55 60.75 43.40
C TYR A 609 -48.05 60.58 43.13
N SER A 610 -47.20 60.88 44.12
CA SER A 610 -45.75 60.78 43.96
C SER A 610 -45.25 59.36 43.73
N VAL A 611 -45.88 58.37 44.39
CA VAL A 611 -45.57 56.95 44.23
C VAL A 611 -46.12 56.41 42.91
N GLU A 612 -47.36 56.76 42.56
CA GLU A 612 -48.00 56.34 41.32
C GLU A 612 -47.30 56.90 40.09
N LEU A 613 -46.87 58.17 40.12
CA LEU A 613 -46.12 58.79 39.03
C LEU A 613 -44.76 58.10 38.81
N GLN A 614 -44.05 57.77 39.89
CA GLN A 614 -42.79 57.03 39.81
C GLN A 614 -43.01 55.63 39.24
N GLN A 615 -44.03 54.91 39.71
CA GLN A 615 -44.38 53.59 39.17
C GLN A 615 -44.76 53.69 37.69
N ALA A 616 -45.53 54.70 37.29
CA ALA A 616 -45.91 54.93 35.90
C ALA A 616 -44.70 55.23 35.00
N MET A 617 -43.74 56.04 35.47
CA MET A 617 -42.49 56.28 34.74
C MET A 617 -41.65 55.01 34.59
N ILE A 618 -41.48 54.23 35.66
CA ILE A 618 -40.72 52.97 35.59
C ILE A 618 -41.44 51.96 34.68
N ASN A 619 -42.77 51.91 34.72
CA ASN A 619 -43.56 51.06 33.84
C ASN A 619 -43.44 51.49 32.37
N LYS A 620 -43.46 52.79 32.06
CA LYS A 620 -43.24 53.32 30.68
C LYS A 620 -41.84 52.95 30.18
N LEU A 621 -40.82 52.99 31.03
CA LEU A 621 -39.46 52.57 30.70
C LEU A 621 -39.33 51.05 30.52
N ALA A 622 -40.01 50.26 31.35
CA ALA A 622 -40.05 48.81 31.17
C ALA A 622 -40.79 48.43 29.87
N GLN A 623 -41.85 49.16 29.52
CA GLN A 623 -42.58 49.00 28.26
C GLN A 623 -41.70 49.32 27.04
N SER A 624 -40.85 50.34 27.08
CA SER A 624 -39.96 50.64 25.94
C SER A 624 -38.93 49.53 25.67
N VAL A 625 -38.44 48.86 26.72
CA VAL A 625 -37.61 47.65 26.58
C VAL A 625 -38.41 46.52 25.93
N VAL A 626 -39.67 46.31 26.31
CA VAL A 626 -40.56 45.32 25.69
C VAL A 626 -40.81 45.62 24.21
N VAL A 627 -40.92 46.90 23.83
CA VAL A 627 -41.01 47.31 22.41
C VAL A 627 -39.73 46.92 21.65
N GLY A 628 -38.55 47.17 22.24
CA GLY A 628 -37.28 46.70 21.69
C GLY A 628 -37.20 45.17 21.56
N GLU A 629 -37.66 44.43 22.56
CA GLU A 629 -37.74 42.96 22.52
C GLU A 629 -38.70 42.46 21.43
N ASN A 630 -39.86 43.11 21.24
CA ASN A 630 -40.81 42.77 20.18
C ASN A 630 -40.26 43.04 18.78
N TYR A 631 -39.54 44.16 18.60
CA TYR A 631 -38.82 44.44 17.37
C TYR A 631 -37.76 43.37 17.09
N ALA A 632 -36.99 42.99 18.12
CA ALA A 632 -36.00 41.93 18.04
C ALA A 632 -36.62 40.58 17.66
N ARG A 633 -37.76 40.19 18.25
CA ARG A 633 -38.51 38.97 17.89
C ARG A 633 -38.88 38.97 16.40
N LYS A 634 -39.54 40.04 15.93
CA LYS A 634 -39.96 40.17 14.53
C LYS A 634 -38.79 40.08 13.55
N LYS A 635 -37.70 40.82 13.82
CA LYS A 635 -36.50 40.80 12.97
C LYS A 635 -35.78 39.45 13.00
N THR A 636 -35.75 38.78 14.15
CA THR A 636 -35.15 37.46 14.26
C THR A 636 -35.94 36.43 13.45
N THR A 637 -37.28 36.44 13.51
CA THR A 637 -38.13 35.54 12.70
C THR A 637 -37.87 35.72 11.21
N GLU A 638 -37.88 36.97 10.73
CA GLU A 638 -37.58 37.31 9.33
C GLU A 638 -36.22 36.74 8.89
N LYS A 639 -35.18 36.89 9.72
CA LYS A 639 -33.82 36.46 9.36
C LYS A 639 -33.57 34.96 9.54
N VAL A 640 -34.28 34.29 10.45
CA VAL A 640 -34.25 32.82 10.55
C VAL A 640 -34.78 32.21 9.25
N GLU A 641 -35.85 32.76 8.67
CA GLU A 641 -36.39 32.30 7.39
C GLU A 641 -35.41 32.54 6.23
N VAL A 642 -34.77 33.71 6.18
CA VAL A 642 -33.75 34.02 5.17
C VAL A 642 -32.56 33.04 5.27
N ILE A 643 -32.06 32.75 6.47
CA ILE A 643 -30.94 31.79 6.65
C ILE A 643 -31.36 30.39 6.20
N LYS A 644 -32.60 29.97 6.48
CA LYS A 644 -33.13 28.68 6.01
C LYS A 644 -33.30 28.63 4.49
N GLN A 645 -33.74 29.73 3.87
CA GLN A 645 -33.83 29.83 2.41
C GLN A 645 -32.46 29.71 1.77
N ILE A 646 -31.45 30.44 2.26
CA ILE A 646 -30.06 30.32 1.79
C ILE A 646 -29.56 28.87 1.90
N GLY A 647 -29.87 28.18 3.01
CA GLY A 647 -29.55 26.76 3.17
C GLY A 647 -30.28 25.87 2.15
N SER A 648 -31.58 26.08 1.95
CA SER A 648 -32.42 25.30 1.04
C SER A 648 -32.05 25.49 -0.43
N ASP A 649 -31.75 26.72 -0.85
CA ASP A 649 -31.44 27.04 -2.24
C ASP A 649 -30.13 26.38 -2.69
N GLU A 650 -29.14 26.33 -1.80
CA GLU A 650 -27.81 25.79 -2.15
C GLU A 650 -27.68 24.28 -1.94
N LEU A 651 -28.25 23.73 -0.86
CA LEU A 651 -28.15 22.29 -0.54
C LEU A 651 -29.32 21.47 -1.14
N GLY A 652 -30.38 22.13 -1.62
CA GLY A 652 -31.54 21.47 -2.22
C GLY A 652 -32.15 20.41 -1.30
N SER A 653 -32.21 19.16 -1.79
CA SER A 653 -32.75 18.01 -1.04
C SER A 653 -31.90 17.59 0.16
N ASP A 654 -30.64 18.00 0.26
CA ASP A 654 -29.77 17.60 1.38
C ASP A 654 -30.03 18.42 2.66
N PHE A 655 -30.86 19.47 2.59
CA PHE A 655 -31.23 20.32 3.72
C PHE A 655 -32.58 19.91 4.34
N TYR A 656 -32.55 19.00 5.32
CA TYR A 656 -33.73 18.63 6.11
C TYR A 656 -33.70 19.29 7.49
N THR A 657 -34.58 20.28 7.72
CA THR A 657 -34.75 20.90 9.05
C THR A 657 -36.21 20.88 9.52
N ASN A 658 -36.54 19.98 10.47
CA ASN A 658 -37.88 19.89 11.09
C ASN A 658 -38.10 20.90 12.23
N ARG A 659 -37.18 21.84 12.46
CA ARG A 659 -37.22 22.75 13.61
C ARG A 659 -37.95 24.04 13.26
N VAL A 660 -39.08 24.29 13.91
CA VAL A 660 -39.84 25.54 13.78
C VAL A 660 -39.38 26.53 14.85
N PHE A 661 -39.05 27.75 14.43
CA PHE A 661 -38.67 28.82 15.36
C PHE A 661 -39.94 29.37 16.04
N ARG A 662 -39.92 29.42 17.38
CA ARG A 662 -40.98 30.02 18.20
C ARG A 662 -40.44 31.27 18.86
N ASP A 663 -40.88 32.42 18.38
CA ASP A 663 -40.46 33.75 18.83
C ASP A 663 -40.94 34.10 20.25
N GLU A 664 -42.10 33.57 20.65
CA GLU A 664 -42.68 33.76 22.00
C GLU A 664 -41.74 33.34 23.14
N LEU A 665 -40.88 32.35 22.88
CA LEU A 665 -39.94 31.84 23.89
C LEU A 665 -38.72 32.74 24.08
N MET A 666 -38.47 33.67 23.16
CA MET A 666 -37.36 34.61 23.21
C MET A 666 -37.54 35.62 24.35
N PHE A 667 -36.47 35.84 25.13
CA PHE A 667 -36.43 36.73 26.31
C PHE A 667 -37.27 36.29 27.53
N SER A 668 -37.89 35.11 27.51
CA SER A 668 -38.77 34.61 28.59
C SER A 668 -38.08 34.41 29.95
N ARG A 669 -36.77 34.15 29.97
CA ARG A 669 -36.01 33.74 31.17
C ARG A 669 -35.45 34.89 32.02
N LYS A 670 -35.18 36.06 31.43
CA LYS A 670 -34.54 37.20 32.12
C LYS A 670 -35.38 38.46 31.95
N LYS A 671 -36.23 38.75 32.94
CA LYS A 671 -37.00 40.01 33.00
C LYS A 671 -36.15 41.15 33.54
N ASP A 672 -36.50 42.35 33.11
CA ASP A 672 -35.84 43.57 33.55
C ASP A 672 -35.94 43.74 35.09
N SER A 673 -34.83 44.11 35.71
CA SER A 673 -34.71 44.27 37.18
C SER A 673 -34.59 45.74 37.59
N ILE A 674 -34.90 46.68 36.68
CA ILE A 674 -34.74 48.11 36.91
C ILE A 674 -35.42 48.58 38.21
N GLN A 675 -36.61 48.06 38.53
CA GLN A 675 -37.33 48.37 39.77
C GLN A 675 -36.54 48.06 41.05
N LYS A 676 -35.63 47.06 41.03
CA LYS A 676 -34.84 46.67 42.22
C LYS A 676 -33.57 47.50 42.38
N LYS A 677 -33.11 48.18 41.32
CA LYS A 677 -31.83 48.90 41.30
C LYS A 677 -31.97 50.40 41.53
N LEU A 678 -33.18 50.92 41.42
CA LEU A 678 -33.46 52.33 41.63
C LEU A 678 -33.83 52.57 43.09
N LYS A 679 -32.96 53.26 43.84
CA LYS A 679 -33.23 53.70 45.22
C LYS A 679 -33.85 55.08 45.20
N TYR A 680 -35.04 55.23 45.77
CA TYR A 680 -35.76 56.50 45.81
C TYR A 680 -36.19 56.87 47.22
N ASP A 681 -35.71 58.02 47.68
CA ASP A 681 -36.29 58.75 48.78
C ASP A 681 -37.05 59.95 48.22
N ILE A 682 -38.33 60.06 48.54
CA ILE A 682 -39.19 61.20 48.19
C ILE A 682 -38.83 62.32 49.15
N SER A 683 -38.19 63.38 48.65
CA SER A 683 -37.86 64.54 49.47
C SER A 683 -38.90 65.66 49.26
N ILE A 684 -39.18 66.41 50.32
CA ILE A 684 -40.12 67.54 50.26
C ILE A 684 -39.64 68.62 49.26
N LEU A 685 -38.32 68.70 49.02
CA LEU A 685 -37.68 69.61 48.05
C LEU A 685 -37.90 69.19 46.59
N ASP A 686 -38.31 67.95 46.32
CA ASP A 686 -38.60 67.47 44.96
C ASP A 686 -39.88 68.10 44.39
N PHE A 687 -40.76 68.62 45.24
CA PHE A 687 -42.01 69.26 44.84
C PHE A 687 -41.86 70.76 44.49
N PHE A 688 -40.73 71.36 44.82
CA PHE A 688 -40.50 72.80 44.65
C PHE A 688 -39.36 73.07 43.68
N ASP A 689 -39.69 73.51 42.46
CA ASP A 689 -38.72 73.90 41.45
C ASP A 689 -39.02 75.31 40.91
N PRO A 690 -38.70 76.37 41.67
CA PRO A 690 -39.05 77.73 41.27
C PRO A 690 -38.25 78.13 40.02
N SER A 691 -38.93 78.15 38.87
CA SER A 691 -38.40 78.70 37.62
C SER A 691 -39.08 80.03 37.31
N PHE A 692 -38.28 81.07 37.07
CA PHE A 692 -38.78 82.40 36.71
C PHE A 692 -39.60 82.39 35.41
N GLU A 693 -39.24 81.52 34.47
CA GLU A 693 -39.92 81.39 33.17
C GLU A 693 -41.30 80.74 33.31
N ASN A 694 -41.42 79.70 34.14
CA ASN A 694 -42.72 79.07 34.43
C ASN A 694 -43.60 79.97 35.30
N PHE A 695 -43.00 80.72 36.23
CA PHE A 695 -43.67 81.73 37.04
C PHE A 695 -44.24 82.86 36.17
N ALA A 696 -43.44 83.38 35.24
CA ALA A 696 -43.89 84.38 34.26
C ALA A 696 -45.04 83.86 33.40
N LYS A 697 -44.93 82.62 32.89
CA LYS A 697 -45.98 81.96 32.09
C LYS A 697 -47.28 81.73 32.88
N ALA A 698 -47.19 81.31 34.14
CA ALA A 698 -48.34 81.09 35.02
C ALA A 698 -49.06 82.38 35.44
N ILE A 699 -48.33 83.50 35.48
CA ILE A 699 -48.86 84.84 35.80
C ILE A 699 -49.30 85.61 34.53
N GLY A 700 -49.12 85.02 33.34
CA GLY A 700 -49.54 85.61 32.06
C GLY A 700 -48.54 86.57 31.43
N PHE A 701 -47.32 86.69 31.98
CA PHE A 701 -46.20 87.37 31.35
C PHE A 701 -45.64 86.48 30.22
N LYS A 702 -45.91 86.84 28.96
CA LYS A 702 -45.17 86.28 27.82
C LYS A 702 -43.77 86.90 27.77
N SER A 703 -42.74 86.14 28.14
CA SER A 703 -41.36 86.48 27.77
C SER A 703 -41.17 86.16 26.29
N ASN A 704 -41.14 87.18 25.44
CA ASN A 704 -40.66 87.03 24.07
C ASN A 704 -39.13 86.89 24.12
N THR A 705 -38.63 85.67 24.22
CA THR A 705 -37.24 85.32 23.87
C THR A 705 -37.22 84.93 22.38
N PRO A 706 -36.53 85.68 21.50
CA PRO A 706 -36.57 85.43 20.07
C PRO A 706 -35.58 84.31 19.71
N ALA A 707 -36.07 83.21 19.14
CA ALA A 707 -35.25 82.24 18.43
C ALA A 707 -35.67 82.22 16.94
N SER A 708 -34.90 82.99 16.16
CA SER A 708 -34.64 82.85 14.72
C SER A 708 -35.81 82.73 13.74
N SER A 709 -36.31 83.89 13.28
CA SER A 709 -36.66 84.11 11.86
C SER A 709 -36.55 85.60 11.50
N SER A 710 -35.55 85.90 10.66
CA SER A 710 -35.36 87.06 9.77
C SER A 710 -36.12 88.39 9.95
N SER A 711 -35.30 89.45 10.02
CA SER A 711 -35.44 90.77 9.36
C SER A 711 -36.39 91.85 9.92
N SER A 712 -35.87 93.08 9.78
CA SER A 712 -36.49 94.41 9.78
C SER A 712 -36.75 95.13 11.12
N SER A 713 -35.96 96.19 11.29
CA SER A 713 -36.00 97.24 12.30
C SER A 713 -37.08 98.29 12.03
N SER A 714 -37.84 98.67 13.06
CA SER A 714 -38.08 100.09 13.40
C SER A 714 -38.83 100.29 14.72
N SER A 715 -38.41 101.36 15.41
CA SER A 715 -39.07 102.18 16.44
C SER A 715 -39.32 101.67 17.87
N ILE A 716 -38.47 102.24 18.73
CA ILE A 716 -38.58 102.66 20.13
C ILE A 716 -40.00 103.13 20.54
N HIS A 717 -40.67 102.39 21.45
CA HIS A 717 -41.39 102.85 22.66
C HIS A 717 -42.32 101.74 23.20
N SER A 718 -41.96 101.07 24.30
CA SER A 718 -42.92 100.37 25.19
C SER A 718 -42.28 99.88 26.50
N LEU A 719 -41.81 100.82 27.32
CA LEU A 719 -41.67 100.56 28.76
C LEU A 719 -43.08 100.79 29.37
N ILE A 720 -43.59 99.77 30.08
CA ILE A 720 -44.90 99.62 30.79
C ILE A 720 -45.93 98.74 30.04
N PRO A 721 -46.00 97.41 30.30
CA PRO A 721 -46.95 96.50 29.65
C PRO A 721 -48.13 96.09 30.56
N PHE A 722 -48.75 97.02 31.30
CA PHE A 722 -49.81 96.68 32.27
C PHE A 722 -51.28 96.94 31.84
N THR A 723 -51.55 97.35 30.59
CA THR A 723 -52.91 97.85 30.24
C THR A 723 -53.71 97.05 29.22
N ASN A 724 -53.29 95.85 28.80
CA ASN A 724 -54.10 95.04 27.86
C ASN A 724 -54.28 93.60 28.35
N LEU A 725 -55.16 93.43 29.33
CA LEU A 725 -55.73 92.12 29.68
C LEU A 725 -57.11 92.01 29.01
N SER A 726 -57.25 91.07 28.07
CA SER A 726 -58.48 90.86 27.31
C SER A 726 -59.54 90.12 28.13
N ASN A 727 -60.81 90.49 27.93
CA ASN A 727 -61.95 90.04 28.73
C ASN A 727 -62.23 88.52 28.73
N ASN A 728 -61.60 87.73 27.86
CA ASN A 728 -61.80 86.27 27.79
C ASN A 728 -60.94 85.44 28.75
N GLN A 729 -60.00 86.04 29.48
CA GLN A 729 -59.19 85.32 30.48
C GLN A 729 -59.76 85.39 31.92
N LEU A 730 -60.88 86.08 32.12
CA LEU A 730 -61.50 86.26 33.45
C LEU A 730 -62.45 85.11 33.85
N MET A 731 -62.73 84.14 32.96
CA MET A 731 -63.67 83.05 33.23
C MET A 731 -63.06 81.80 33.91
N ILE A 732 -61.73 81.70 34.02
CA ILE A 732 -61.06 80.51 34.61
C ILE A 732 -60.91 80.61 36.14
N TRP A 733 -61.24 81.75 36.76
CA TRP A 733 -60.99 81.98 38.18
C TRP A 733 -62.25 82.12 39.03
N LYS A 734 -63.30 81.30 38.80
CA LYS A 734 -64.52 81.35 39.64
C LYS A 734 -64.53 80.40 40.85
N ASN A 735 -63.71 79.34 40.87
CA ASN A 735 -63.81 78.30 41.90
C ASN A 735 -62.51 77.95 42.64
N SER A 736 -61.50 78.81 42.66
CA SER A 736 -60.28 78.61 43.45
C SER A 736 -60.08 79.74 44.46
N ALA A 737 -59.58 79.41 45.66
CA ALA A 737 -59.33 80.37 46.76
C ALA A 737 -58.42 81.56 46.35
N SER A 738 -57.64 81.38 45.28
CA SER A 738 -56.78 82.39 44.67
C SER A 738 -57.55 83.51 43.95
N ALA A 739 -58.80 83.28 43.53
CA ALA A 739 -59.68 84.34 43.03
C ALA A 739 -60.07 85.34 44.13
N LEU A 740 -60.26 84.85 45.37
CA LEU A 740 -60.56 85.71 46.52
C LEU A 740 -59.36 86.59 46.90
N ALA A 741 -58.14 86.08 46.74
CA ALA A 741 -56.91 86.84 47.00
C ALA A 741 -56.67 87.96 45.96
N VAL A 742 -56.92 87.68 44.68
CA VAL A 742 -56.79 88.68 43.60
C VAL A 742 -57.94 89.69 43.63
N TYR A 743 -59.17 89.24 43.93
CA TYR A 743 -60.35 90.11 44.08
C TYR A 743 -60.26 91.02 45.32
N SER A 744 -59.74 90.51 46.45
CA SER A 744 -59.50 91.35 47.64
C SER A 744 -58.33 92.31 47.46
N ALA A 745 -57.26 91.92 46.77
CA ALA A 745 -56.13 92.80 46.48
C ALA A 745 -56.53 93.95 45.54
N THR A 746 -57.29 93.67 44.48
CA THR A 746 -57.83 94.72 43.60
C THR A 746 -58.77 95.67 44.33
N LYS A 747 -59.56 95.19 45.32
CA LYS A 747 -60.39 96.05 46.17
C LYS A 747 -59.58 96.86 47.20
N PHE A 748 -58.52 96.30 47.78
CA PHE A 748 -57.63 97.01 48.71
C PHE A 748 -56.80 98.10 48.02
N PHE A 749 -56.31 97.84 46.80
CA PHE A 749 -55.57 98.83 46.02
C PHE A 749 -56.47 99.91 45.41
N THR A 750 -57.75 99.64 45.15
CA THR A 750 -58.67 100.64 44.59
C THR A 750 -59.32 101.51 45.68
N ASN A 751 -59.62 101.00 46.88
CA ASN A 751 -60.30 101.81 47.90
C ASN A 751 -59.40 102.84 48.64
N ASN A 752 -58.08 102.66 48.68
CA ASN A 752 -57.14 103.64 49.26
C ASN A 752 -56.47 104.56 48.23
N LEU A 753 -56.81 104.44 46.94
CA LEU A 753 -56.23 105.25 45.86
C LEU A 753 -57.19 106.33 45.31
N TYR A 754 -58.37 106.47 45.90
CA TYR A 754 -59.29 107.59 45.63
C TYR A 754 -59.05 108.82 46.54
N LEU A 755 -58.09 108.76 47.47
CA LEU A 755 -57.66 109.87 48.34
C LEU A 755 -56.18 110.26 48.13
N LEU A 756 -55.68 110.18 46.90
CA LEU A 756 -54.40 110.81 46.49
C LEU A 756 -54.61 111.63 45.22
N LYS A 757 -55.51 112.62 45.31
CA LYS A 757 -55.54 113.77 44.41
C LYS A 757 -55.08 114.98 45.24
N ASN A 758 -53.87 115.43 44.95
CA ASN A 758 -53.13 116.59 45.48
C ASN A 758 -52.32 116.39 46.78
N PHE A 759 -51.01 116.67 46.64
CA PHE A 759 -49.94 116.86 47.63
C PHE A 759 -49.38 115.62 48.37
N VAL A 760 -48.37 114.96 47.77
CA VAL A 760 -47.19 114.43 48.49
C VAL A 760 -45.94 114.62 47.61
N SER A 761 -44.91 115.27 48.17
CA SER A 761 -43.59 115.48 47.58
C SER A 761 -42.79 114.17 47.46
N VAL A 762 -41.99 114.03 46.40
CA VAL A 762 -41.09 112.88 46.11
C VAL A 762 -40.07 112.62 47.24
N SER A 763 -39.83 113.58 48.13
CA SER A 763 -38.94 113.42 49.28
C SER A 763 -39.50 112.54 50.42
N ASP A 764 -40.80 112.23 50.45
CA ASP A 764 -41.39 111.33 51.46
C ASP A 764 -41.49 109.85 50.99
N LEU A 765 -41.23 109.57 49.70
CA LEU A 765 -41.14 108.19 49.16
C LEU A 765 -39.89 107.43 49.67
N PHE A 766 -38.89 108.14 50.21
CA PHE A 766 -37.68 107.55 50.79
C PHE A 766 -37.66 107.56 52.33
N ARG A 767 -38.77 107.92 53.00
CA ARG A 767 -38.87 107.68 54.46
C ARG A 767 -38.92 106.18 54.71
N VAL A 768 -37.94 105.67 55.47
CA VAL A 768 -37.84 104.27 55.89
C VAL A 768 -39.17 103.77 56.48
N GLU A 769 -39.93 104.61 57.18
CA GLU A 769 -41.25 104.26 57.75
C GLU A 769 -42.34 103.99 56.71
N PHE A 770 -42.41 104.73 55.60
CA PHE A 770 -43.41 104.51 54.53
C PHE A 770 -43.05 103.30 53.68
N LEU A 771 -41.76 103.15 53.35
CA LEU A 771 -41.22 101.95 52.69
C LEU A 771 -41.45 100.71 53.55
N VAL A 772 -41.27 100.77 54.87
CA VAL A 772 -41.57 99.65 55.80
C VAL A 772 -43.08 99.38 55.93
N THR A 773 -43.94 100.40 55.82
CA THR A 773 -45.40 100.23 56.00
C THR A 773 -46.11 99.76 54.73
N VAL A 774 -45.61 100.12 53.53
CA VAL A 774 -46.13 99.64 52.22
C VAL A 774 -45.41 98.37 51.74
N SER A 775 -44.12 98.20 52.03
CA SER A 775 -43.40 96.95 51.69
C SER A 775 -43.95 95.75 52.44
N LYS A 776 -44.42 95.91 53.69
CA LYS A 776 -45.00 94.80 54.48
C LYS A 776 -46.20 94.13 53.77
N PRO A 777 -47.29 94.83 53.38
CA PRO A 777 -48.40 94.21 52.68
C PRO A 777 -48.04 93.76 51.25
N LEU A 778 -47.15 94.47 50.55
CA LEU A 778 -46.69 94.07 49.21
C LEU A 778 -45.83 92.79 49.24
N LEU A 779 -44.95 92.64 50.23
CA LEU A 779 -44.14 91.44 50.45
C LEU A 779 -45.01 90.27 50.90
N ILE A 780 -46.04 90.51 51.73
CA ILE A 780 -47.01 89.49 52.11
C ILE A 780 -47.85 89.06 50.89
N PHE A 781 -48.27 89.99 50.03
CA PHE A 781 -49.01 89.69 48.81
C PHE A 781 -48.17 88.97 47.76
N ALA A 782 -46.96 89.47 47.47
CA ALA A 782 -45.99 88.80 46.61
C ALA A 782 -45.65 87.41 47.16
N GLY A 783 -45.49 87.29 48.49
CA GLY A 783 -45.34 86.02 49.19
C GLY A 783 -46.53 85.08 48.99
N MET A 784 -47.78 85.56 49.11
CA MET A 784 -48.98 84.75 48.87
C MET A 784 -49.14 84.31 47.41
N VAL A 785 -48.82 85.19 46.43
CA VAL A 785 -48.85 84.84 45.00
C VAL A 785 -47.76 83.81 44.67
N SER A 786 -46.54 83.99 45.19
CA SER A 786 -45.45 83.03 45.05
C SER A 786 -45.78 81.68 45.69
N VAL A 787 -46.37 81.67 46.89
CA VAL A 787 -46.81 80.43 47.55
C VAL A 787 -47.96 79.77 46.78
N SER A 788 -48.92 80.54 46.27
CA SER A 788 -50.02 80.01 45.45
C SER A 788 -49.53 79.44 44.12
N TYR A 789 -48.50 80.05 43.51
CA TYR A 789 -47.84 79.51 42.32
C TYR A 789 -47.12 78.20 42.63
N LEU A 790 -46.36 78.14 43.73
CA LEU A 790 -45.65 76.91 44.15
C LEU A 790 -46.61 75.74 44.41
N ILE A 791 -47.82 76.00 44.92
CA ILE A 791 -48.84 74.98 45.14
C ILE A 791 -49.45 74.49 43.81
N LEU A 792 -49.68 75.38 42.84
CA LEU A 792 -50.23 75.02 41.53
C LEU A 792 -49.22 74.35 40.60
N ASP A 793 -47.94 74.71 40.71
CA ASP A 793 -46.84 74.15 39.91
C ASP A 793 -46.20 72.90 40.54
N MET A 794 -46.67 72.51 41.74
CA MET A 794 -46.22 71.35 42.49
C MET A 794 -46.22 70.02 41.68
N PRO A 795 -47.29 69.65 40.94
CA PRO A 795 -47.30 68.40 40.16
C PRO A 795 -46.30 68.42 39.00
N ASN A 796 -46.24 69.51 38.22
CA ASN A 796 -45.32 69.62 37.08
C ASN A 796 -43.85 69.71 37.52
N SER A 797 -43.58 70.41 38.63
CA SER A 797 -42.25 70.53 39.22
C SER A 797 -41.72 69.20 39.72
N PHE A 798 -42.58 68.44 40.43
CA PHE A 798 -42.26 67.11 40.90
C PHE A 798 -41.93 66.18 39.72
N GLN A 799 -42.78 66.15 38.70
CA GLN A 799 -42.57 65.32 37.52
C GLN A 799 -41.24 65.63 36.80
N ARG A 800 -40.91 66.91 36.60
CA ARG A 800 -39.67 67.30 35.92
C ARG A 800 -38.43 66.91 36.74
N LYS A 801 -38.47 67.10 38.06
CA LYS A 801 -37.36 66.73 38.95
C LYS A 801 -37.21 65.22 39.07
N THR A 802 -38.30 64.47 39.19
CA THR A 802 -38.25 63.00 39.18
C THR A 802 -37.75 62.46 37.85
N ALA A 803 -38.25 62.97 36.71
CA ALA A 803 -37.79 62.56 35.38
C ALA A 803 -36.29 62.86 35.20
N LYS A 804 -35.79 64.04 35.61
CA LYS A 804 -34.35 64.36 35.59
C LYS A 804 -33.52 63.48 36.52
N LYS A 805 -33.99 63.19 37.73
CA LYS A 805 -33.31 62.34 38.71
C LYS A 805 -33.23 60.89 38.21
N ILE A 806 -34.33 60.39 37.65
CA ILE A 806 -34.44 59.07 37.00
C ILE A 806 -33.51 59.00 35.78
N ALA A 807 -33.56 59.99 34.88
CA ALA A 807 -32.68 60.05 33.70
C ALA A 807 -31.20 60.09 34.07
N LYS A 808 -30.82 60.85 35.11
CA LYS A 808 -29.44 60.89 35.61
C LYS A 808 -28.99 59.53 36.14
N GLN A 809 -29.80 58.87 36.97
CA GLN A 809 -29.50 57.54 37.50
C GLN A 809 -29.46 56.46 36.40
N ILE A 810 -30.34 56.53 35.41
CA ILE A 810 -30.37 55.62 34.24
C ILE A 810 -29.09 55.75 33.41
N ASN A 811 -28.61 56.99 33.20
CA ASN A 811 -27.37 57.25 32.50
C ASN A 811 -26.14 56.80 33.31
N GLU A 812 -26.11 57.04 34.62
CA GLU A 812 -25.05 56.51 35.52
C GLU A 812 -24.99 54.98 35.52
N LEU A 813 -26.14 54.31 35.40
CA LEU A 813 -26.25 52.86 35.29
C LEU A 813 -26.00 52.31 33.88
N ASN A 814 -25.75 53.16 32.87
CA ASN A 814 -25.63 52.79 31.46
C ASN A 814 -26.77 51.89 30.96
N TYR A 815 -27.98 52.13 31.47
CA TYR A 815 -29.12 51.23 31.28
C TYR A 815 -29.52 51.03 29.80
N PRO A 816 -29.61 52.08 28.95
CA PRO A 816 -29.92 51.91 27.53
C PRO A 816 -28.89 51.02 26.82
N HIS A 817 -27.60 51.22 27.11
CA HIS A 817 -26.53 50.41 26.52
C HIS A 817 -26.59 48.94 26.96
N LEU A 818 -26.72 48.69 28.27
CA LEU A 818 -26.74 47.33 28.82
C LEU A 818 -27.94 46.52 28.32
N ASN A 819 -29.12 47.13 28.24
CA ASN A 819 -30.32 46.45 27.75
C ASN A 819 -30.27 46.22 26.24
N SER A 820 -29.84 47.20 25.44
CA SER A 820 -29.68 47.00 23.99
C SER A 820 -28.63 45.94 23.67
N LEU A 821 -27.55 45.87 24.44
CA LEU A 821 -26.52 44.83 24.31
C LEU A 821 -27.05 43.45 24.74
N ARG A 822 -27.91 43.37 25.77
CA ARG A 822 -28.59 42.13 26.16
C ARG A 822 -29.48 41.65 25.01
N ILE A 823 -30.31 42.52 24.46
CA ILE A 823 -31.25 42.19 23.39
C ILE A 823 -30.49 41.72 22.14
N SER A 824 -29.46 42.46 21.70
CA SER A 824 -28.68 42.08 20.51
C SER A 824 -27.86 40.80 20.71
N LYS A 825 -27.34 40.54 21.92
CA LYS A 825 -26.68 39.26 22.24
C LYS A 825 -27.63 38.07 22.12
N GLU A 826 -28.85 38.18 22.63
CA GLU A 826 -29.84 37.11 22.49
C GLU A 826 -30.15 36.85 21.00
N VAL A 827 -30.34 37.90 20.19
CA VAL A 827 -30.52 37.78 18.72
C VAL A 827 -29.37 37.01 18.07
N ARG A 828 -28.11 37.36 18.39
CA ARG A 828 -26.93 36.60 17.90
C ARG A 828 -27.00 35.13 18.30
N THR A 829 -27.31 34.84 19.57
CA THR A 829 -27.38 33.45 20.04
C THR A 829 -28.46 32.64 19.33
N VAL A 830 -29.61 33.26 19.06
CA VAL A 830 -30.74 32.60 18.38
C VAL A 830 -30.43 32.38 16.90
N LEU A 831 -29.91 33.38 16.18
CA LEU A 831 -29.57 33.26 14.75
C LEU A 831 -28.37 32.32 14.49
N ASN A 832 -27.49 32.14 15.49
CA ASN A 832 -26.41 31.17 15.40
C ASN A 832 -26.88 29.71 15.37
N ILE A 833 -28.10 29.41 15.84
CA ILE A 833 -28.65 28.05 15.82
C ILE A 833 -28.91 27.59 14.37
N PRO A 834 -29.75 28.26 13.55
CA PRO A 834 -29.95 27.86 12.16
C PRO A 834 -28.68 28.01 11.31
N SER A 835 -27.80 28.96 11.63
CA SER A 835 -26.47 29.06 10.98
C SER A 835 -25.66 27.78 11.16
N ARG A 836 -25.55 27.26 12.39
CA ARG A 836 -24.88 25.99 12.67
C ARG A 836 -25.53 24.80 11.98
N GLU A 837 -26.86 24.79 11.83
CA GLU A 837 -27.56 23.73 11.10
C GLU A 837 -27.17 23.71 9.62
N VAL A 838 -27.15 24.88 8.97
CA VAL A 838 -26.69 25.01 7.57
C VAL A 838 -25.23 24.56 7.43
N LEU A 839 -24.35 25.00 8.33
CA LEU A 839 -22.94 24.61 8.33
C LEU A 839 -22.74 23.11 8.54
N ASN A 840 -23.48 22.48 9.44
CA ASN A 840 -23.42 21.04 9.66
C ASN A 840 -23.87 20.28 8.40
N SER A 841 -24.91 20.75 7.70
CA SER A 841 -25.34 20.13 6.44
C SER A 841 -24.25 20.23 5.36
N PHE A 842 -23.62 21.40 5.19
CA PHE A 842 -22.46 21.54 4.30
C PHE A 842 -21.30 20.63 4.68
N GLN A 843 -20.98 20.55 5.98
CA GLN A 843 -19.92 19.67 6.46
C GLN A 843 -20.23 18.22 6.08
N THR A 844 -21.46 17.75 6.29
CA THR A 844 -21.82 16.37 5.93
C THR A 844 -21.77 16.09 4.42
N SER A 845 -22.11 17.06 3.56
CA SER A 845 -22.02 16.87 2.09
C SER A 845 -20.56 16.88 1.61
N ILE A 846 -19.74 17.77 2.17
CA ILE A 846 -18.30 17.84 1.93
C ILE A 846 -17.62 16.56 2.42
N ASP A 847 -17.95 16.07 3.61
CA ASP A 847 -17.39 14.85 4.19
C ASP A 847 -17.76 13.62 3.33
N LYS A 848 -18.99 13.54 2.81
CA LYS A 848 -19.40 12.49 1.87
C LYS A 848 -18.58 12.53 0.58
N ALA A 849 -18.35 13.71 0.01
CA ALA A 849 -17.54 13.88 -1.19
C ALA A 849 -16.04 13.60 -0.92
N ALA A 850 -15.52 14.03 0.23
CA ALA A 850 -14.16 13.77 0.68
C ALA A 850 -13.93 12.26 0.87
N SER A 851 -14.85 11.55 1.53
CA SER A 851 -14.76 10.10 1.72
C SER A 851 -14.79 9.34 0.40
N ARG A 852 -15.59 9.78 -0.59
CA ARG A 852 -15.57 9.19 -1.94
C ARG A 852 -14.23 9.43 -2.63
N LYS A 853 -13.72 10.67 -2.60
CA LYS A 853 -12.40 11.02 -3.14
C LYS A 853 -11.30 10.15 -2.52
N GLU A 854 -11.28 10.05 -1.19
CA GLU A 854 -10.28 9.28 -0.45
C GLU A 854 -10.32 7.79 -0.84
N LYS A 855 -11.52 7.20 -0.97
CA LYS A 855 -11.67 5.82 -1.45
C LYS A 855 -11.09 5.63 -2.85
N ILE A 856 -11.43 6.50 -3.80
CA ILE A 856 -10.91 6.42 -5.18
C ILE A 856 -9.39 6.58 -5.18
N VAL A 857 -8.85 7.54 -4.43
CA VAL A 857 -7.40 7.76 -4.32
C VAL A 857 -6.68 6.57 -3.69
N SER A 858 -7.26 5.97 -2.64
CA SER A 858 -6.69 4.78 -2.00
C SER A 858 -6.68 3.57 -2.94
N SER A 859 -7.78 3.37 -3.68
CA SER A 859 -7.90 2.30 -4.68
C SER A 859 -6.98 2.53 -5.87
N LEU A 860 -6.84 3.78 -6.32
CA LEU A 860 -5.90 4.16 -7.37
C LEU A 860 -4.47 3.85 -6.96
N LYS A 861 -4.09 4.16 -5.72
CA LYS A 861 -2.75 3.85 -5.19
C LYS A 861 -2.48 2.34 -5.17
N SER A 862 -3.46 1.53 -4.77
CA SER A 862 -3.30 0.07 -4.81
C SER A 862 -3.20 -0.48 -6.24
N SER A 863 -4.02 0.00 -7.17
CA SER A 863 -3.96 -0.44 -8.57
C SER A 863 -2.68 0.02 -9.27
N ASP A 864 -2.16 1.20 -8.93
CA ASP A 864 -0.88 1.69 -9.44
C ASP A 864 0.30 0.84 -8.91
N ALA A 865 0.27 0.46 -7.63
CA ALA A 865 1.25 -0.45 -7.06
C ALA A 865 1.20 -1.83 -7.75
N SER A 866 0.01 -2.37 -8.04
CA SER A 866 -0.17 -3.64 -8.76
C SER A 866 0.34 -3.55 -10.20
N PHE A 867 -0.01 -2.48 -10.91
CA PHE A 867 0.48 -2.24 -12.27
C PHE A 867 2.02 -2.20 -12.32
N ASN A 868 2.64 -1.44 -11.41
CA ASN A 868 4.10 -1.34 -11.34
C ASN A 868 4.76 -2.69 -11.01
N PHE A 869 4.16 -3.46 -10.10
CA PHE A 869 4.59 -4.83 -9.80
C PHE A 869 4.56 -5.70 -11.06
N TYR A 870 3.41 -5.80 -11.74
CA TYR A 870 3.27 -6.66 -12.91
C TYR A 870 4.19 -6.24 -14.06
N ASN A 871 4.35 -4.95 -14.33
CA ASN A 871 5.26 -4.46 -15.37
C ASN A 871 6.73 -4.81 -15.04
N LYS A 872 7.16 -4.62 -13.78
CA LYS A 872 8.51 -4.98 -13.33
C LYS A 872 8.75 -6.51 -13.42
N THR A 873 7.80 -7.29 -12.91
CA THR A 873 7.93 -8.75 -12.85
C THR A 873 7.82 -9.36 -14.24
N LEU A 874 6.98 -8.83 -15.13
CA LEU A 874 6.90 -9.26 -16.53
C LEU A 874 8.23 -9.10 -17.26
N LYS A 875 8.95 -7.99 -17.08
CA LYS A 875 10.30 -7.80 -17.65
C LYS A 875 11.27 -8.87 -17.15
N SER A 876 11.20 -9.20 -15.86
CA SER A 876 12.04 -10.23 -15.23
C SER A 876 11.72 -11.63 -15.78
N VAL A 877 10.43 -11.95 -15.95
CA VAL A 877 9.98 -13.22 -16.56
C VAL A 877 10.42 -13.33 -18.01
N LEU A 878 10.29 -12.26 -18.81
CA LEU A 878 10.74 -12.24 -20.20
C LEU A 878 12.26 -12.43 -20.31
N TYR A 879 13.03 -11.82 -19.40
CA TYR A 879 14.47 -12.02 -19.32
C TYR A 879 14.83 -13.47 -18.99
N GLN A 880 14.22 -14.05 -17.95
CA GLN A 880 14.45 -15.45 -17.59
C GLN A 880 14.02 -16.41 -18.71
N LYS A 881 12.90 -16.14 -19.39
CA LYS A 881 12.44 -16.96 -20.52
C LYS A 881 13.46 -16.98 -21.65
N LYS A 882 14.05 -15.82 -22.00
CA LYS A 882 15.11 -15.73 -23.01
C LYS A 882 16.37 -16.50 -22.61
N ILE A 883 16.77 -16.44 -21.34
CA ILE A 883 17.89 -17.25 -20.82
C ILE A 883 17.60 -18.74 -21.01
N VAL A 884 16.42 -19.19 -20.57
CA VAL A 884 16.05 -20.62 -20.66
C VAL A 884 15.96 -21.09 -22.11
N GLU A 885 15.48 -20.25 -23.02
CA GLU A 885 15.43 -20.55 -24.45
C GLU A 885 16.83 -20.70 -25.07
N SER A 886 17.80 -19.89 -24.62
CA SER A 886 19.18 -19.90 -25.12
C SER A 886 19.97 -21.18 -24.79
N PHE A 887 19.48 -22.02 -23.88
CA PHE A 887 20.15 -23.27 -23.51
C PHE A 887 20.12 -24.27 -24.68
N ASN A 888 21.24 -24.44 -25.38
CA ASN A 888 21.37 -25.44 -26.43
C ASN A 888 21.61 -26.83 -25.81
N LEU A 889 20.53 -27.58 -25.58
CA LEU A 889 20.58 -28.96 -25.06
C LEU A 889 20.46 -30.02 -26.15
N GLU A 890 19.99 -29.66 -27.35
CA GLU A 890 19.71 -30.60 -28.46
C GLU A 890 20.82 -30.64 -29.54
N ASN A 891 21.70 -29.63 -29.58
CA ASN A 891 22.73 -29.48 -30.63
C ASN A 891 24.00 -30.33 -30.42
N VAL A 892 23.99 -31.34 -29.54
CA VAL A 892 25.15 -32.22 -29.39
C VAL A 892 25.34 -33.14 -30.61
N ASN A 893 24.31 -33.29 -31.47
CA ASN A 893 24.28 -34.22 -32.61
C ASN A 893 24.30 -33.63 -34.02
N GLN A 894 24.59 -32.33 -34.22
CA GLN A 894 24.90 -31.83 -35.57
C GLN A 894 26.41 -31.75 -35.75
N VAL A 895 27.00 -32.89 -36.06
CA VAL A 895 28.30 -32.98 -36.71
C VAL A 895 28.03 -32.96 -38.22
N ASP A 896 28.32 -31.84 -38.88
CA ASP A 896 28.49 -31.79 -40.35
C ASP A 896 29.70 -32.63 -40.80
#